data_AF-A0A7X8ZAY6-F1
#
_entry.id   AF-A0A7X8ZAY6-F1
#
_cell.length_a   1.000
_cell.length_b   1.000
_cell.length_c   1.000
_cell.angle_alpha   90.00
_cell.angle_beta   90.00
_cell.angle_gamma   90.00
#
_symmetry.space_group_name_H-M   'P 1'
#
loop_
_entity.id
_entity.type
_entity.pdbx_description
1 polymer ?
#
loop_
_entity_poly.entity_id
_entity_poly.type
_entity_poly.pdbx_seq_one_letter_code
_entity_poly.pdbx_strand_id
1 'polypeptide(L)'
;MKKLRNISFLLTLVIFLSNFNLLPVKALENLDKTNGNTGSITELTPIILQGPSEINTNGGYIPSPIKVKKSSYPINKGLYKATVLPEKYDLRTYGYVTNVRNQGSIGACWTFSTYASLESTLKKLSGKVFDFSEIHMAVYNGEVAYNDGGNNTIAAAYLVSGKGPILESEAPYPNPAVVSNINVRDNLKTKYRVKDIIFLPSREHSLDNDEIKKAIISYGAVSSSYYDNSSYYTYNGQTSYYNKYTSIANHAITIIGWDDNFSKSNFKVVAPADGAFLVKNSWGSNWGDNGYFYISYYDMSLGYDSNAVFYDIEDINSYKNMYSHTDKSPYAYYPVQSSIAAAGNRFTAKEKEYISAVGFYTFSQNVAYEIWIDKIVSGNITKVATKVASGTLAQGGYHTIKLQSQVEVAAGQEFMVWVKLSGDAYYGESNIRLAKGKSYLQYSSGSTQNSNLAFAINAYTKGLDNDNYLVISSVTPGSDELAPKESITISFNDNISKGNDYSKISLKDEKGAELQKSITISGRKLIIKELPENHLNGKLKLYIPKTALKNTKNQYMYADYNKEYNVYHAATTVVTFRDTPLEYAIRYKLGKYSGNITAGDMRTIEELNLSSQGVINLSGLEYASKLKVLDLSNNQIISLKPLSKLTALQELNLSRNYIKDISALGGLKNLINLDISFNSIRDISSVSNLTELKNLDASYNLINNLTGVKNLYNLLNINISNNFIKELTPLKKIVDGKKSSNITISLYNNYIDFTARTIASEILENFIDSGVFCLGREQQYSALQAGAINEKNSASYYDYKFMVGESIVIEYSQPISLANNAMRLISLKNGSTPIDMSLRAVDNTLIITPLNSNYKSAYLYLTIGKGAIKSKSNSTVTNSNEFYYINVAEERYGDIDGDGKVNALDLASIASSYNSLVDTDSRWSLKKDLNRDGIIDIYDLSCMGRAVNVK
;
A
#
# COMPACT_ATOMS: atom_id res chain seq x y z
N MET A 1 23.15 -21.00 -43.21
CA MET A 1 22.78 -21.23 -44.63
C MET A 1 21.87 -22.46 -44.86
N LYS A 2 20.79 -22.65 -44.09
CA LYS A 2 19.65 -23.52 -44.44
C LYS A 2 18.40 -23.02 -43.69
N LYS A 3 17.70 -22.04 -44.27
CA LYS A 3 16.32 -21.61 -43.93
C LYS A 3 16.00 -20.33 -44.74
N LEU A 4 15.75 -20.46 -46.05
CA LEU A 4 15.33 -19.31 -46.89
C LEU A 4 14.64 -19.78 -48.19
N ARG A 5 13.67 -20.71 -48.11
CA ARG A 5 13.02 -21.22 -49.35
C ARG A 5 11.48 -21.25 -49.40
N ASN A 6 10.76 -20.71 -48.42
CA ASN A 6 9.27 -20.74 -48.43
C ASN A 6 8.55 -19.39 -48.55
N ILE A 7 9.26 -18.27 -48.78
CA ILE A 7 8.62 -16.95 -48.95
C ILE A 7 8.26 -16.67 -50.43
N SER A 8 8.91 -17.34 -51.38
CA SER A 8 8.69 -17.13 -52.82
C SER A 8 7.40 -17.75 -53.38
N PHE A 9 6.72 -18.62 -52.62
CA PHE A 9 5.48 -19.27 -53.07
C PHE A 9 4.21 -18.47 -52.68
N LEU A 10 4.28 -17.69 -51.58
CA LEU A 10 3.15 -16.87 -51.13
C LEU A 10 2.98 -15.61 -51.99
N LEU A 11 4.08 -15.01 -52.46
CA LEU A 11 4.03 -13.77 -53.24
C LEU A 11 3.44 -14.00 -54.64
N THR A 12 3.71 -15.16 -55.25
CA THR A 12 3.19 -15.54 -56.57
C THR A 12 1.69 -15.87 -56.50
N LEU A 13 1.18 -16.40 -55.37
CA LEU A 13 -0.24 -16.69 -55.18
C LEU A 13 -1.07 -15.41 -55.01
N VAL A 14 -0.51 -14.38 -54.35
CA VAL A 14 -1.17 -13.08 -54.17
C VAL A 14 -1.28 -12.30 -55.48
N ILE A 15 -0.26 -12.38 -56.34
CA ILE A 15 -0.28 -11.74 -57.68
C ILE A 15 -1.22 -12.47 -58.65
N PHE A 16 -1.40 -13.79 -58.48
CA PHE A 16 -2.34 -14.56 -59.30
C PHE A 16 -3.81 -14.29 -58.95
N LEU A 17 -4.11 -13.99 -57.68
CA LEU A 17 -5.46 -13.70 -57.20
C LEU A 17 -5.93 -12.25 -57.46
N SER A 18 -5.00 -11.29 -57.58
CA SER A 18 -5.33 -9.90 -57.91
C SER A 18 -5.80 -9.69 -59.36
N ASN A 19 -5.52 -10.61 -60.28
CA ASN A 19 -5.94 -10.52 -61.69
C ASN A 19 -7.38 -11.01 -61.95
N PHE A 20 -8.12 -11.48 -60.93
CA PHE A 20 -9.46 -12.06 -61.07
C PHE A 20 -10.60 -11.28 -60.38
N ASN A 21 -10.41 -10.01 -59.98
CA ASN A 21 -11.48 -9.12 -59.49
C ASN A 21 -12.35 -9.70 -58.34
N LEU A 22 -11.75 -10.46 -57.43
CA LEU A 22 -12.40 -10.93 -56.20
C LEU A 22 -11.77 -10.21 -54.99
N LEU A 23 -12.20 -8.96 -54.74
CA LEU A 23 -12.28 -8.24 -53.45
C LEU A 23 -12.34 -6.71 -53.68
N PRO A 24 -13.27 -5.96 -53.06
CA PRO A 24 -13.30 -4.49 -53.17
C PRO A 24 -12.28 -3.82 -52.22
N VAL A 25 -11.49 -2.92 -52.79
CA VAL A 25 -10.50 -2.07 -52.12
C VAL A 25 -11.19 -0.88 -51.45
N LYS A 26 -11.07 -0.73 -50.12
CA LYS A 26 -11.07 0.56 -49.40
C LYS A 26 -10.72 0.37 -47.91
N ALA A 27 -9.44 0.53 -47.57
CA ALA A 27 -8.98 0.91 -46.23
C ALA A 27 -7.46 1.17 -46.27
N LEU A 28 -7.04 2.38 -46.64
CA LEU A 28 -5.68 2.87 -46.43
C LEU A 28 -5.72 4.41 -46.43
N GLU A 29 -6.15 4.99 -45.31
CA GLU A 29 -5.88 6.39 -44.97
C GLU A 29 -6.15 6.60 -43.47
N ASN A 30 -5.06 6.69 -42.69
CA ASN A 30 -4.89 7.37 -41.39
C ASN A 30 -3.80 6.68 -40.57
N LEU A 31 -2.54 6.97 -40.90
CA LEU A 31 -1.40 6.83 -40.01
C LEU A 31 -0.76 8.21 -39.88
N ASP A 32 -1.15 8.92 -38.83
CA ASP A 32 -0.52 10.19 -38.47
C ASP A 32 0.76 9.92 -37.68
N LYS A 33 1.75 10.77 -37.94
CA LYS A 33 3.12 10.70 -37.46
C LYS A 33 3.16 11.23 -36.02
N THR A 34 3.85 10.56 -35.10
CA THR A 34 4.87 11.18 -34.21
C THR A 34 5.51 10.17 -33.25
N ASN A 35 6.85 10.23 -33.25
CA ASN A 35 7.82 9.96 -32.19
C ASN A 35 8.11 8.52 -31.75
N GLY A 36 9.35 8.13 -32.03
CA GLY A 36 9.95 6.86 -31.68
C GLY A 36 10.20 6.70 -30.18
N ASN A 37 9.99 5.47 -29.73
CA ASN A 37 10.76 4.90 -28.64
C ASN A 37 10.80 3.38 -28.84
N THR A 38 12.01 2.83 -28.93
CA THR A 38 12.25 1.39 -29.05
C THR A 38 11.96 0.72 -27.72
N GLY A 39 10.78 0.14 -27.59
CA GLY A 39 10.40 -0.75 -26.51
C GLY A 39 9.35 -1.71 -27.03
N SER A 40 9.66 -3.00 -27.00
CA SER A 40 8.78 -4.09 -27.44
C SER A 40 7.43 -4.00 -26.72
N ILE A 41 6.40 -3.53 -27.43
CA ILE A 41 4.99 -3.71 -27.07
C ILE A 41 4.44 -4.64 -28.15
N THR A 42 4.34 -5.93 -27.84
CA THR A 42 3.46 -6.83 -28.59
C THR A 42 2.02 -6.42 -28.29
N GLU A 43 1.50 -5.48 -29.08
CA GLU A 43 0.07 -5.22 -29.11
C GLU A 43 -0.63 -6.53 -29.51
N LEU A 44 -1.42 -7.07 -28.57
CA LEU A 44 -2.32 -8.19 -28.84
C LEU A 44 -3.41 -7.69 -29.76
N THR A 45 -3.28 -7.95 -31.07
CA THR A 45 -4.32 -7.68 -32.05
C THR A 45 -5.50 -8.61 -31.78
N PRO A 46 -6.71 -8.10 -31.53
CA PRO A 46 -7.90 -8.93 -31.43
C PRO A 46 -8.08 -9.68 -32.75
N ILE A 47 -8.25 -11.00 -32.71
CA ILE A 47 -8.85 -11.71 -33.83
C ILE A 47 -10.32 -11.36 -33.79
N ILE A 48 -10.69 -10.30 -34.52
CA ILE A 48 -12.08 -10.04 -34.87
C ILE A 48 -12.49 -11.24 -35.70
N LEU A 49 -13.30 -12.15 -35.15
CA LEU A 49 -14.17 -12.97 -35.99
C LEU A 49 -15.00 -11.96 -36.75
N GLN A 50 -14.67 -11.76 -38.03
CA GLN A 50 -15.43 -10.90 -38.92
C GLN A 50 -16.90 -11.29 -38.76
N GLY A 51 -17.69 -10.40 -38.17
CA GLY A 51 -19.13 -10.48 -38.30
C GLY A 51 -19.45 -10.55 -39.80
N PRO A 52 -20.47 -11.32 -40.21
CA PRO A 52 -20.82 -11.42 -41.62
C PRO A 52 -21.00 -10.02 -42.19
N SER A 53 -20.29 -9.74 -43.28
CA SER A 53 -20.13 -8.42 -43.89
C SER A 53 -21.40 -7.87 -44.57
N GLU A 54 -22.56 -8.50 -44.39
CA GLU A 54 -23.86 -8.01 -44.85
C GLU A 54 -24.95 -8.53 -43.89
N ILE A 55 -25.23 -7.79 -42.81
CA ILE A 55 -26.42 -8.04 -41.97
C ILE A 55 -27.57 -7.28 -42.62
N ASN A 56 -28.55 -8.02 -43.14
CA ASN A 56 -29.82 -7.45 -43.60
C ASN A 56 -30.59 -6.95 -42.35
N THR A 57 -30.50 -5.64 -42.07
CA THR A 57 -31.01 -4.95 -40.86
C THR A 57 -32.53 -4.82 -40.78
N ASN A 58 -33.28 -5.58 -41.58
CA ASN A 58 -34.75 -5.50 -41.60
C ASN A 58 -35.45 -6.34 -40.51
N GLY A 59 -34.72 -7.09 -39.69
CA GLY A 59 -35.27 -7.91 -38.60
C GLY A 59 -34.78 -7.45 -37.23
N GLY A 60 -35.66 -7.44 -36.23
CA GLY A 60 -35.34 -6.96 -34.87
C GLY A 60 -34.36 -7.83 -34.07
N TYR A 61 -33.71 -8.83 -34.67
CA TYR A 61 -32.71 -9.69 -34.03
C TYR A 61 -31.39 -9.67 -34.80
N ILE A 62 -30.28 -9.53 -34.06
CA ILE A 62 -28.92 -9.58 -34.59
C ILE A 62 -28.25 -10.86 -34.07
N PRO A 63 -27.81 -11.80 -34.93
CA PRO A 63 -27.13 -13.02 -34.50
C PRO A 63 -26.02 -12.75 -33.47
N SER A 64 -26.00 -13.53 -32.39
CA SER A 64 -24.98 -13.37 -31.36
C SER A 64 -23.60 -13.73 -31.92
N PRO A 65 -22.56 -12.92 -31.64
CA PRO A 65 -21.18 -13.25 -32.02
C PRO A 65 -20.61 -14.44 -31.23
N ILE A 66 -21.30 -14.90 -30.19
CA ILE A 66 -20.89 -16.03 -29.36
C ILE A 66 -21.91 -17.17 -29.49
N LYS A 67 -21.40 -18.38 -29.72
CA LYS A 67 -22.18 -19.62 -29.64
C LYS A 67 -21.76 -20.43 -28.43
N VAL A 68 -22.74 -20.91 -27.67
CA VAL A 68 -22.46 -21.75 -26.49
C VAL A 68 -22.17 -23.18 -26.92
N LYS A 69 -21.03 -23.70 -26.47
CA LYS A 69 -20.55 -25.03 -26.84
C LYS A 69 -21.14 -26.11 -25.94
N LYS A 70 -21.61 -27.22 -26.55
CA LYS A 70 -21.95 -28.45 -25.81
C LYS A 70 -20.71 -29.08 -25.18
N SER A 71 -20.87 -29.62 -23.98
CA SER A 71 -19.77 -30.34 -23.32
C SER A 71 -19.44 -31.64 -24.06
N SER A 72 -18.15 -31.92 -24.23
CA SER A 72 -17.63 -33.22 -24.67
C SER A 72 -17.58 -34.26 -23.54
N TYR A 73 -17.92 -33.88 -22.31
CA TYR A 73 -17.93 -34.72 -21.11
C TYR A 73 -19.36 -35.05 -20.66
N PRO A 74 -19.61 -36.22 -20.03
CA PRO A 74 -20.94 -36.62 -19.60
C PRO A 74 -21.53 -35.63 -18.59
N ILE A 75 -22.73 -35.14 -18.90
CA ILE A 75 -23.50 -34.19 -18.09
C ILE A 75 -23.87 -34.85 -16.75
N ASN A 76 -23.56 -34.19 -15.64
CA ASN A 76 -23.82 -34.71 -14.30
C ASN A 76 -25.34 -34.84 -14.07
N LYS A 77 -25.83 -35.99 -13.59
CA LYS A 77 -27.27 -36.36 -13.56
C LYS A 77 -28.20 -35.44 -12.73
N GLY A 78 -27.67 -34.44 -12.02
CA GLY A 78 -28.44 -33.46 -11.23
C GLY A 78 -28.90 -32.21 -11.98
N LEU A 79 -28.63 -32.08 -13.30
CA LEU A 79 -28.82 -30.85 -14.07
C LEU A 79 -30.27 -30.44 -14.33
N TYR A 80 -31.19 -31.39 -14.37
CA TYR A 80 -32.58 -31.17 -14.71
C TYR A 80 -33.45 -31.95 -13.76
N LYS A 81 -34.52 -31.33 -13.25
CA LYS A 81 -35.48 -32.01 -12.36
C LYS A 81 -36.23 -33.13 -13.07
N ALA A 82 -36.37 -33.04 -14.40
CA ALA A 82 -37.00 -34.06 -15.22
C ALA A 82 -35.95 -34.88 -16.00
N THR A 83 -35.95 -36.19 -15.77
CA THR A 83 -35.14 -37.18 -16.51
C THR A 83 -35.94 -37.85 -17.62
N VAL A 84 -37.27 -37.66 -17.65
CA VAL A 84 -38.20 -38.15 -18.68
C VAL A 84 -38.97 -36.95 -19.23
N LEU A 85 -38.97 -36.79 -20.55
CA LEU A 85 -39.68 -35.71 -21.24
C LEU A 85 -41.07 -36.19 -21.67
N PRO A 86 -42.17 -35.49 -21.33
CA PRO A 86 -43.48 -35.80 -21.87
C PRO A 86 -43.54 -35.50 -23.37
N GLU A 87 -44.41 -36.20 -24.09
CA GLU A 87 -44.63 -35.97 -25.53
C GLU A 87 -45.18 -34.56 -25.82
N LYS A 88 -45.90 -33.96 -24.86
CA LYS A 88 -46.45 -32.61 -24.98
C LYS A 88 -46.31 -31.83 -23.68
N TYR A 89 -45.94 -30.57 -23.79
CA TYR A 89 -45.85 -29.65 -22.65
C TYR A 89 -46.21 -28.24 -23.09
N ASP A 90 -47.04 -27.55 -22.34
CA ASP A 90 -47.51 -26.20 -22.67
C ASP A 90 -47.55 -25.35 -21.40
N LEU A 91 -46.67 -24.35 -21.28
CA LEU A 91 -46.62 -23.50 -20.08
C LEU A 91 -47.92 -22.69 -19.86
N ARG A 92 -48.77 -22.52 -20.88
CA ARG A 92 -50.06 -21.81 -20.74
C ARG A 92 -51.03 -22.58 -19.86
N THR A 93 -51.06 -23.92 -19.95
CA THR A 93 -51.98 -24.75 -19.14
C THR A 93 -51.64 -24.70 -17.66
N TYR A 94 -50.37 -24.44 -17.33
CA TYR A 94 -49.91 -24.20 -15.96
C TYR A 94 -49.99 -22.73 -15.52
N GLY A 95 -50.43 -21.84 -16.41
CA GLY A 95 -50.48 -20.41 -16.14
C GLY A 95 -49.11 -19.75 -16.01
N TYR A 96 -48.02 -20.33 -16.53
CA TYR A 96 -46.65 -19.77 -16.38
C TYR A 96 -46.23 -18.85 -17.53
N VAL A 97 -47.18 -18.33 -18.31
CA VAL A 97 -46.92 -17.40 -19.41
C VAL A 97 -47.71 -16.11 -19.18
N THR A 98 -47.11 -14.96 -19.49
CA THR A 98 -47.75 -13.63 -19.48
C THR A 98 -48.43 -13.34 -20.82
N ASN A 99 -49.25 -12.29 -20.88
CA ASN A 99 -49.97 -11.90 -22.11
C ASN A 99 -49.02 -11.64 -23.29
N VAL A 100 -49.50 -11.86 -24.51
CA VAL A 100 -48.77 -11.52 -25.73
C VAL A 100 -48.82 -10.01 -25.95
N ARG A 101 -47.65 -9.38 -26.05
CA ARG A 101 -47.49 -7.93 -26.32
C ARG A 101 -47.16 -7.68 -27.80
N ASN A 102 -47.15 -6.41 -28.22
CA ASN A 102 -46.96 -6.01 -29.61
C ASN A 102 -45.79 -5.02 -29.76
N GLN A 103 -44.73 -5.42 -30.47
CA GLN A 103 -43.55 -4.61 -30.75
C GLN A 103 -43.78 -3.54 -31.83
N GLY A 104 -44.86 -3.64 -32.61
CA GLY A 104 -45.09 -2.77 -33.76
C GLY A 104 -44.00 -2.86 -34.83
N SER A 105 -43.57 -1.71 -35.32
CA SER A 105 -42.52 -1.59 -36.34
C SER A 105 -41.10 -1.47 -35.76
N ILE A 106 -40.95 -1.55 -34.43
CA ILE A 106 -39.63 -1.40 -33.79
C ILE A 106 -38.90 -2.74 -33.85
N GLY A 107 -37.60 -2.71 -34.19
CA GLY A 107 -36.65 -3.82 -34.13
C GLY A 107 -36.35 -4.31 -32.70
N ALA A 108 -37.38 -4.58 -31.89
CA ALA A 108 -37.26 -4.85 -30.45
C ALA A 108 -37.62 -6.30 -30.05
N CYS A 109 -37.88 -7.22 -30.99
CA CYS A 109 -38.32 -8.58 -30.67
C CYS A 109 -37.41 -9.31 -29.66
N TRP A 110 -36.12 -9.04 -29.69
CA TRP A 110 -35.15 -9.59 -28.73
C TRP A 110 -35.44 -9.20 -27.27
N THR A 111 -35.95 -7.98 -27.02
CA THR A 111 -36.35 -7.53 -25.68
C THR A 111 -37.64 -8.21 -25.20
N PHE A 112 -38.63 -8.36 -26.09
CA PHE A 112 -39.87 -9.09 -25.80
C PHE A 112 -39.58 -10.56 -25.48
N SER A 113 -38.74 -11.20 -26.29
CA SER A 113 -38.36 -12.59 -26.07
C SER A 113 -37.63 -12.79 -24.74
N THR A 114 -36.72 -11.86 -24.41
CA THR A 114 -36.00 -11.83 -23.13
C THR A 114 -36.98 -11.73 -21.95
N TYR A 115 -37.87 -10.74 -21.96
CA TYR A 115 -38.78 -10.54 -20.83
C TYR A 115 -39.84 -11.62 -20.73
N ALA A 116 -40.36 -12.15 -21.84
CA ALA A 116 -41.25 -13.30 -21.80
C ALA A 116 -40.58 -14.54 -21.16
N SER A 117 -39.28 -14.75 -21.37
CA SER A 117 -38.50 -15.78 -20.66
C SER A 117 -38.36 -15.47 -19.15
N LEU A 118 -37.96 -14.25 -18.80
CA LEU A 118 -37.79 -13.84 -17.39
C LEU A 118 -39.11 -13.90 -16.62
N GLU A 119 -40.17 -13.29 -17.14
CA GLU A 119 -41.50 -13.27 -16.53
C GLU A 119 -42.08 -14.67 -16.37
N SER A 120 -41.90 -15.54 -17.36
CA SER A 120 -42.33 -16.94 -17.27
C SER A 120 -41.62 -17.67 -16.13
N THR A 121 -40.31 -17.48 -16.02
CA THR A 121 -39.50 -18.09 -14.96
C THR A 121 -39.90 -17.56 -13.59
N LEU A 122 -40.06 -16.25 -13.43
CA LEU A 122 -40.46 -15.64 -12.16
C LEU A 122 -41.86 -16.07 -11.72
N LYS A 123 -42.80 -16.18 -12.66
CA LYS A 123 -44.15 -16.68 -12.40
C LYS A 123 -44.12 -18.13 -11.92
N LYS A 124 -43.26 -18.96 -12.51
CA LYS A 124 -43.07 -20.36 -12.10
C LYS A 124 -42.36 -20.51 -10.75
N LEU A 125 -41.35 -19.67 -10.47
CA LEU A 125 -40.57 -19.74 -9.22
C LEU A 125 -41.32 -19.17 -8.01
N SER A 126 -42.07 -18.07 -8.21
CA SER A 126 -42.63 -17.28 -7.10
C SER A 126 -44.14 -17.12 -7.13
N GLY A 127 -44.81 -17.52 -8.21
CA GLY A 127 -46.23 -17.23 -8.44
C GLY A 127 -46.53 -15.77 -8.78
N LYS A 128 -45.55 -14.87 -8.73
CA LYS A 128 -45.73 -13.43 -8.99
C LYS A 128 -45.72 -13.14 -10.49
N VAL A 129 -46.60 -12.24 -10.91
CA VAL A 129 -46.64 -11.72 -12.28
C VAL A 129 -45.85 -10.42 -12.32
N PHE A 130 -44.96 -10.33 -13.30
CA PHE A 130 -44.22 -9.12 -13.62
C PHE A 130 -44.54 -8.68 -15.04
N ASP A 131 -44.46 -7.37 -15.26
CA ASP A 131 -44.69 -6.71 -16.53
C ASP A 131 -43.53 -5.73 -16.73
N PHE A 132 -42.51 -6.15 -17.49
CA PHE A 132 -41.27 -5.39 -17.65
C PHE A 132 -41.24 -4.62 -18.97
N SER A 133 -40.57 -3.47 -18.96
CA SER A 133 -40.48 -2.53 -20.07
C SER A 133 -39.44 -2.94 -21.10
N GLU A 134 -39.90 -3.46 -22.23
CA GLU A 134 -39.09 -3.73 -23.42
C GLU A 134 -38.39 -2.48 -23.94
N ILE A 135 -39.10 -1.34 -23.97
CA ILE A 135 -38.57 -0.13 -24.60
C ILE A 135 -37.39 0.45 -23.82
N HIS A 136 -37.42 0.35 -22.49
CA HIS A 136 -36.30 0.82 -21.67
C HIS A 136 -35.04 0.00 -21.94
N MET A 137 -35.16 -1.33 -22.09
CA MET A 137 -34.02 -2.16 -22.51
C MET A 137 -33.54 -1.78 -23.91
N ALA A 138 -34.45 -1.61 -24.87
CA ALA A 138 -34.10 -1.26 -26.25
C ALA A 138 -33.32 0.07 -26.31
N VAL A 139 -33.69 1.08 -25.52
CA VAL A 139 -33.04 2.40 -25.54
C VAL A 139 -31.74 2.43 -24.72
N TYR A 140 -31.72 1.82 -23.53
CA TYR A 140 -30.60 1.97 -22.58
C TYR A 140 -29.64 0.77 -22.53
N ASN A 141 -29.69 -0.15 -23.51
CA ASN A 141 -28.73 -1.25 -23.64
C ASN A 141 -27.29 -0.73 -23.76
N GLY A 142 -27.09 0.38 -24.48
CA GLY A 142 -25.81 1.06 -24.64
C GLY A 142 -24.87 0.46 -25.70
N GLU A 143 -25.31 -0.49 -26.50
CA GLU A 143 -24.54 -1.15 -27.55
C GLU A 143 -25.10 -0.89 -28.95
N VAL A 144 -26.41 -1.00 -29.10
CA VAL A 144 -27.14 -0.88 -30.37
C VAL A 144 -28.22 0.18 -30.26
N ALA A 145 -28.56 0.85 -31.37
CA ALA A 145 -29.70 1.75 -31.37
C ALA A 145 -30.99 0.94 -31.15
N TYR A 146 -32.00 1.57 -30.57
CA TYR A 146 -33.24 0.90 -30.15
C TYR A 146 -33.97 0.15 -31.28
N ASN A 147 -33.70 0.49 -32.54
CA ASN A 147 -34.35 -0.08 -33.72
C ASN A 147 -33.45 -1.02 -34.54
N ASP A 148 -32.16 -1.12 -34.22
CA ASP A 148 -31.20 -1.89 -35.04
C ASP A 148 -31.29 -3.42 -34.79
N GLY A 149 -32.09 -3.83 -33.80
CA GLY A 149 -32.15 -5.20 -33.32
C GLY A 149 -31.13 -5.50 -32.23
N GLY A 150 -31.21 -6.70 -31.66
CA GLY A 150 -30.32 -7.13 -30.58
C GLY A 150 -30.37 -8.64 -30.34
N ASN A 151 -29.82 -9.10 -29.21
CA ASN A 151 -29.77 -10.51 -28.87
C ASN A 151 -29.66 -10.75 -27.36
N ASN A 152 -29.63 -12.03 -26.96
CA ASN A 152 -29.61 -12.45 -25.57
C ASN A 152 -28.34 -12.01 -24.80
N THR A 153 -27.20 -11.78 -25.46
CA THR A 153 -25.97 -11.37 -24.76
C THR A 153 -25.98 -9.87 -24.45
N ILE A 154 -26.51 -9.05 -25.35
CA ILE A 154 -26.81 -7.62 -25.09
C ILE A 154 -27.85 -7.50 -23.97
N ALA A 155 -28.93 -8.29 -24.03
CA ALA A 155 -29.94 -8.34 -22.98
C ALA A 155 -29.35 -8.73 -21.62
N ALA A 156 -28.47 -9.73 -21.60
CA ALA A 156 -27.77 -10.14 -20.39
C ALA A 156 -26.92 -9.01 -19.80
N ALA A 157 -26.11 -8.33 -20.62
CA ALA A 157 -25.26 -7.23 -20.17
C ALA A 157 -26.09 -6.07 -19.55
N TYR A 158 -27.21 -5.71 -20.19
CA TYR A 158 -28.14 -4.71 -19.66
C TYR A 158 -28.73 -5.11 -18.29
N LEU A 159 -29.16 -6.37 -18.14
CA LEU A 159 -29.81 -6.85 -16.92
C LEU A 159 -28.83 -7.03 -15.74
N VAL A 160 -27.62 -7.56 -16.00
CA VAL A 160 -26.65 -7.84 -14.92
C VAL A 160 -25.88 -6.59 -14.48
N SER A 161 -25.85 -5.54 -15.30
CA SER A 161 -25.27 -4.23 -14.95
C SER A 161 -26.19 -3.36 -14.10
N GLY A 162 -27.38 -3.86 -13.73
CA GLY A 162 -28.32 -3.13 -12.86
C GLY A 162 -28.99 -1.93 -13.53
N LYS A 163 -28.99 -1.85 -14.86
CA LYS A 163 -29.77 -0.86 -15.62
C LYS A 163 -31.26 -1.20 -15.69
N GLY A 164 -31.60 -2.45 -15.40
CA GLY A 164 -32.96 -3.00 -15.44
C GLY A 164 -33.05 -4.30 -14.66
N PRO A 165 -34.24 -4.93 -14.63
CA PRO A 165 -35.42 -4.59 -15.42
C PRO A 165 -36.26 -3.44 -14.84
N ILE A 166 -36.82 -2.59 -15.72
CA ILE A 166 -37.80 -1.55 -15.36
C ILE A 166 -39.21 -2.09 -15.58
N LEU A 167 -40.19 -1.68 -14.76
CA LEU A 167 -41.58 -2.08 -14.96
C LEU A 167 -42.19 -1.32 -16.15
N GLU A 168 -43.04 -1.99 -16.90
CA GLU A 168 -43.78 -1.41 -18.03
C GLU A 168 -44.63 -0.20 -17.60
N SER A 169 -45.20 -0.23 -16.38
CA SER A 169 -45.91 0.92 -15.82
C SER A 169 -45.05 2.16 -15.58
N GLU A 170 -43.73 2.00 -15.48
CA GLU A 170 -42.77 3.10 -15.25
C GLU A 170 -42.18 3.64 -16.56
N ALA A 171 -42.01 2.76 -17.57
CA ALA A 171 -41.58 3.11 -18.92
C ALA A 171 -42.45 2.37 -19.96
N PRO A 172 -43.65 2.88 -20.26
CA PRO A 172 -44.57 2.19 -21.17
C PRO A 172 -44.03 2.10 -22.59
N TYR A 173 -44.25 0.96 -23.23
CA TYR A 173 -43.96 0.75 -24.64
C TYR A 173 -44.77 1.74 -25.48
N PRO A 174 -44.13 2.43 -26.44
CA PRO A 174 -44.81 3.44 -27.25
C PRO A 174 -45.91 2.80 -28.09
N ASN A 175 -46.96 3.57 -28.40
CA ASN A 175 -48.02 3.10 -29.29
C ASN A 175 -47.41 2.72 -30.65
N PRO A 176 -47.55 1.46 -31.09
CA PRO A 176 -46.93 0.98 -32.32
C PRO A 176 -47.41 1.69 -33.61
N ALA A 177 -48.46 2.52 -33.55
CA ALA A 177 -48.93 3.36 -34.66
C ALA A 177 -48.19 4.71 -34.83
N VAL A 178 -47.34 5.13 -33.87
CA VAL A 178 -46.71 6.48 -33.86
C VAL A 178 -45.24 6.38 -33.44
N VAL A 179 -44.38 5.79 -34.27
CA VAL A 179 -42.95 5.60 -33.98
C VAL A 179 -42.08 6.62 -34.74
N SER A 180 -42.36 7.92 -34.57
CA SER A 180 -41.47 8.96 -35.11
C SER A 180 -40.53 9.54 -34.05
N ASN A 181 -40.88 9.46 -32.75
CA ASN A 181 -40.04 9.90 -31.63
C ASN A 181 -40.30 9.04 -30.39
N ILE A 182 -39.30 8.25 -29.96
CA ILE A 182 -39.36 7.49 -28.70
C ILE A 182 -38.78 8.36 -27.58
N ASN A 183 -39.62 8.77 -26.64
CA ASN A 183 -39.21 9.52 -25.44
C ASN A 183 -39.40 8.62 -24.21
N VAL A 184 -38.34 7.93 -23.81
CA VAL A 184 -38.29 7.21 -22.53
C VAL A 184 -37.74 8.17 -21.48
N ARG A 185 -38.37 8.22 -20.30
CA ARG A 185 -37.90 9.07 -19.20
C ARG A 185 -36.47 8.72 -18.82
N ASP A 186 -35.58 9.71 -18.85
CA ASP A 186 -34.23 9.57 -18.33
C ASP A 186 -34.23 9.36 -16.81
N ASN A 187 -33.24 8.61 -16.32
CA ASN A 187 -32.94 8.38 -14.89
C ASN A 187 -33.89 7.43 -14.12
N LEU A 188 -34.63 6.55 -14.79
CA LEU A 188 -35.33 5.47 -14.09
C LEU A 188 -34.34 4.52 -13.41
N LYS A 189 -34.63 4.17 -12.16
CA LYS A 189 -33.81 3.25 -11.36
C LYS A 189 -34.52 1.92 -11.23
N THR A 190 -33.83 0.85 -11.59
CA THR A 190 -34.36 -0.50 -11.38
C THR A 190 -34.54 -0.79 -9.89
N LYS A 191 -35.57 -1.57 -9.57
CA LYS A 191 -35.77 -2.17 -8.25
C LYS A 191 -35.15 -3.56 -8.15
N TYR A 192 -34.80 -4.14 -9.30
CA TYR A 192 -34.40 -5.53 -9.41
C TYR A 192 -33.08 -5.68 -10.17
N ARG A 193 -32.34 -6.73 -9.83
CA ARG A 193 -31.20 -7.22 -10.60
C ARG A 193 -31.46 -8.67 -10.98
N VAL A 194 -31.14 -9.06 -12.22
CA VAL A 194 -31.15 -10.46 -12.62
C VAL A 194 -29.92 -11.15 -12.05
N LYS A 195 -30.12 -12.24 -11.31
CA LYS A 195 -29.04 -12.95 -10.60
C LYS A 195 -28.21 -13.80 -11.54
N ASP A 196 -28.91 -14.69 -12.25
CA ASP A 196 -28.34 -15.74 -13.07
C ASP A 196 -29.08 -15.79 -14.40
N ILE A 197 -28.32 -16.02 -15.46
CA ILE A 197 -28.82 -16.17 -16.82
C ILE A 197 -28.19 -17.45 -17.34
N ILE A 198 -29.00 -18.33 -17.90
CA ILE A 198 -28.57 -19.60 -18.46
C ILE A 198 -28.53 -19.44 -19.97
N PHE A 199 -27.38 -19.68 -20.58
CA PHE A 199 -27.26 -19.82 -22.03
C PHE A 199 -27.22 -21.31 -22.36
N LEU A 200 -28.22 -21.76 -23.12
CA LEU A 200 -28.30 -23.13 -23.58
C LEU A 200 -27.45 -23.28 -24.85
N PRO A 201 -26.89 -24.47 -25.11
CA PRO A 201 -26.16 -24.71 -26.34
C PRO A 201 -27.00 -24.43 -27.59
N SER A 202 -26.31 -24.08 -28.68
CA SER A 202 -26.92 -23.99 -30.00
C SER A 202 -27.51 -25.34 -30.41
N ARG A 203 -28.65 -25.30 -31.09
CA ARG A 203 -29.24 -26.48 -31.71
C ARG A 203 -28.42 -26.88 -32.94
N GLU A 204 -27.76 -28.03 -32.89
CA GLU A 204 -26.83 -28.46 -33.96
C GLU A 204 -27.55 -29.13 -35.15
N HIS A 205 -28.71 -29.74 -34.89
CA HIS A 205 -29.54 -30.39 -35.89
C HIS A 205 -31.03 -30.40 -35.49
N SER A 206 -31.91 -30.82 -36.39
CA SER A 206 -33.36 -30.77 -36.20
C SER A 206 -33.86 -31.46 -34.92
N LEU A 207 -33.26 -32.61 -34.58
CA LEU A 207 -33.67 -33.41 -33.42
C LEU A 207 -33.00 -32.99 -32.09
N ASP A 208 -32.17 -31.94 -32.09
CA ASP A 208 -31.45 -31.48 -30.91
C ASP A 208 -32.32 -30.57 -30.02
N ASN A 209 -33.40 -31.14 -29.51
CA ASN A 209 -34.48 -30.40 -28.85
C ASN A 209 -34.48 -30.57 -27.33
N ASP A 210 -33.80 -31.60 -26.83
CA ASP A 210 -33.90 -32.07 -25.45
C ASP A 210 -33.47 -31.01 -24.43
N GLU A 211 -32.38 -30.28 -24.67
CA GLU A 211 -31.90 -29.27 -23.71
C GLU A 211 -32.90 -28.11 -23.57
N ILE A 212 -33.53 -27.69 -24.67
CA ILE A 212 -34.60 -26.68 -24.66
C ILE A 212 -35.82 -27.22 -23.90
N LYS A 213 -36.26 -28.45 -24.19
CA LYS A 213 -37.39 -29.09 -23.49
C LYS A 213 -37.15 -29.21 -21.98
N LYS A 214 -35.95 -29.67 -21.58
CA LYS A 214 -35.56 -29.81 -20.18
C LYS A 214 -35.48 -28.45 -19.48
N ALA A 215 -34.99 -27.41 -20.15
CA ALA A 215 -34.99 -26.04 -19.63
C ALA A 215 -36.41 -25.50 -19.41
N ILE A 216 -37.33 -25.76 -20.34
CA ILE A 216 -38.75 -25.37 -20.21
C ILE A 216 -39.39 -25.99 -18.97
N ILE A 217 -39.20 -27.31 -18.77
CA ILE A 217 -39.71 -27.99 -17.56
C ILE A 217 -39.04 -27.49 -16.30
N SER A 218 -37.73 -27.24 -16.33
CA SER A 218 -36.98 -26.94 -15.10
C SER A 218 -37.16 -25.50 -14.66
N TYR A 219 -37.23 -24.57 -15.61
CA TYR A 219 -37.02 -23.15 -15.34
C TYR A 219 -38.19 -22.28 -15.80
N GLY A 220 -38.72 -22.51 -17.00
CA GLY A 220 -39.73 -21.64 -17.61
C GLY A 220 -39.41 -21.42 -19.09
N ALA A 221 -40.06 -20.44 -19.71
CA ALA A 221 -39.92 -20.22 -21.14
C ALA A 221 -38.48 -19.85 -21.57
N VAL A 222 -38.09 -20.27 -22.77
CA VAL A 222 -36.73 -20.08 -23.32
C VAL A 222 -36.76 -18.99 -24.39
N SER A 223 -35.98 -17.93 -24.23
CA SER A 223 -35.74 -16.95 -25.30
C SER A 223 -34.91 -17.62 -26.40
N SER A 224 -35.36 -17.55 -27.64
CA SER A 224 -34.71 -18.17 -28.79
C SER A 224 -34.86 -17.29 -30.04
N SER A 225 -34.27 -17.73 -31.15
CA SER A 225 -34.28 -16.99 -32.42
C SER A 225 -34.52 -17.92 -33.59
N TYR A 226 -35.07 -17.41 -34.67
CA TYR A 226 -35.22 -18.12 -35.94
C TYR A 226 -35.19 -17.13 -37.11
N TYR A 227 -35.12 -17.66 -38.33
CA TYR A 227 -35.33 -16.87 -39.53
C TYR A 227 -36.82 -16.76 -39.80
N ASP A 228 -37.36 -15.56 -39.73
CA ASP A 228 -38.73 -15.21 -40.06
C ASP A 228 -38.89 -14.81 -41.53
N ASN A 229 -39.89 -15.39 -42.16
CA ASN A 229 -40.36 -15.00 -43.49
C ASN A 229 -41.82 -15.44 -43.68
N SER A 230 -42.68 -14.48 -44.03
CA SER A 230 -44.13 -14.70 -44.19
C SER A 230 -44.49 -15.83 -45.16
N SER A 231 -43.62 -16.15 -46.12
CA SER A 231 -43.86 -17.19 -47.13
C SER A 231 -43.89 -18.62 -46.56
N TYR A 232 -43.34 -18.86 -45.36
CA TYR A 232 -43.28 -20.19 -44.74
C TYR A 232 -44.37 -20.45 -43.69
N TYR A 233 -45.27 -19.50 -43.46
CA TYR A 233 -46.40 -19.65 -42.54
C TYR A 233 -47.59 -20.38 -43.17
N THR A 234 -48.35 -21.06 -42.30
CA THR A 234 -49.67 -21.62 -42.58
C THR A 234 -50.68 -21.07 -41.58
N TYR A 235 -51.83 -20.60 -42.06
CA TYR A 235 -52.90 -20.02 -41.24
C TYR A 235 -54.20 -20.83 -41.26
N ASN A 236 -54.20 -22.00 -41.93
CA ASN A 236 -55.38 -22.86 -42.07
C ASN A 236 -55.46 -23.84 -40.89
N GLY A 237 -55.89 -23.36 -39.72
CA GLY A 237 -55.94 -24.15 -38.49
C GLY A 237 -55.04 -23.55 -37.41
N GLN A 238 -54.23 -24.39 -36.76
CA GLN A 238 -53.18 -23.91 -35.87
C GLN A 238 -52.07 -23.24 -36.70
N THR A 239 -51.75 -21.99 -36.37
CA THR A 239 -50.71 -21.22 -37.03
C THR A 239 -49.39 -21.97 -36.90
N SER A 240 -48.76 -22.26 -38.03
CA SER A 240 -47.56 -23.09 -38.08
C SER A 240 -46.50 -22.51 -39.01
N TYR A 241 -45.25 -22.86 -38.75
CA TYR A 241 -44.08 -22.36 -39.48
C TYR A 241 -43.05 -23.47 -39.71
N TYR A 242 -42.55 -23.54 -40.94
CA TYR A 242 -41.41 -24.40 -41.27
C TYR A 242 -40.62 -23.86 -42.47
N ASN A 243 -39.37 -23.46 -42.22
CA ASN A 243 -38.40 -23.21 -43.28
C ASN A 243 -37.48 -24.44 -43.46
N LYS A 244 -37.50 -25.03 -44.66
CA LYS A 244 -36.64 -26.17 -45.01
C LYS A 244 -35.19 -25.78 -45.32
N TYR A 245 -34.91 -24.49 -45.46
CA TYR A 245 -33.58 -23.98 -45.78
C TYR A 245 -32.85 -23.52 -44.52
N THR A 246 -31.52 -23.62 -44.55
CA THR A 246 -30.66 -22.96 -43.57
C THR A 246 -30.66 -21.46 -43.84
N SER A 247 -31.05 -20.66 -42.84
CA SER A 247 -31.14 -19.20 -42.96
C SER A 247 -30.65 -18.56 -41.66
N ILE A 248 -30.03 -17.39 -41.77
CA ILE A 248 -29.53 -16.63 -40.60
C ILE A 248 -30.74 -16.06 -39.86
N ALA A 249 -30.78 -16.19 -38.53
CA ALA A 249 -31.94 -15.70 -37.77
C ALA A 249 -32.05 -14.17 -37.85
N ASN A 250 -33.29 -13.68 -37.96
CA ASN A 250 -33.63 -12.25 -38.03
C ASN A 250 -34.77 -11.87 -37.06
N HIS A 251 -35.36 -12.84 -36.35
CA HIS A 251 -36.43 -12.62 -35.38
C HIS A 251 -36.22 -13.44 -34.10
N ALA A 252 -36.62 -12.87 -32.96
CA ALA A 252 -36.53 -13.50 -31.65
C ALA A 252 -37.92 -13.85 -31.12
N ILE A 253 -38.06 -15.06 -30.57
CA ILE A 253 -39.32 -15.59 -30.03
C ILE A 253 -39.06 -16.34 -28.73
N THR A 254 -40.11 -16.58 -27.96
CA THR A 254 -39.99 -17.36 -26.72
C THR A 254 -40.61 -18.73 -26.90
N ILE A 255 -39.82 -19.79 -26.73
CA ILE A 255 -40.31 -21.17 -26.72
C ILE A 255 -40.96 -21.45 -25.36
N ILE A 256 -42.25 -21.78 -25.38
CA ILE A 256 -43.07 -21.97 -24.16
C ILE A 256 -43.57 -23.40 -23.99
N GLY A 257 -43.26 -24.29 -24.91
CA GLY A 257 -43.75 -25.65 -24.91
C GLY A 257 -43.41 -26.40 -26.19
N TRP A 258 -43.95 -27.61 -26.31
CA TRP A 258 -43.82 -28.46 -27.48
C TRP A 258 -44.94 -29.49 -27.56
N ASP A 259 -45.07 -30.10 -28.73
CA ASP A 259 -45.95 -31.23 -29.01
C ASP A 259 -45.25 -32.15 -30.03
N ASP A 260 -44.80 -33.33 -29.58
CA ASP A 260 -44.09 -34.33 -30.38
C ASP A 260 -44.97 -34.97 -31.44
N ASN A 261 -46.29 -34.91 -31.26
CA ASN A 261 -47.29 -35.44 -32.19
C ASN A 261 -47.93 -34.32 -33.05
N PHE A 262 -47.36 -33.11 -33.05
CA PHE A 262 -47.85 -32.04 -33.92
C PHE A 262 -47.67 -32.43 -35.39
N SER A 263 -48.78 -32.61 -36.10
CA SER A 263 -48.74 -33.21 -37.44
C SER A 263 -47.88 -32.42 -38.42
N LYS A 264 -46.97 -33.12 -39.10
CA LYS A 264 -46.14 -32.59 -40.18
C LYS A 264 -46.94 -32.04 -41.37
N SER A 265 -48.21 -32.43 -41.48
CA SER A 265 -49.13 -31.97 -42.52
C SER A 265 -49.70 -30.57 -42.23
N ASN A 266 -49.55 -30.07 -41.01
CA ASN A 266 -50.00 -28.73 -40.63
C ASN A 266 -49.12 -27.61 -41.22
N PHE A 267 -47.98 -27.94 -41.82
CA PHE A 267 -47.02 -26.99 -42.39
C PHE A 267 -47.20 -26.86 -43.91
N LYS A 268 -47.02 -25.64 -44.43
CA LYS A 268 -47.13 -25.29 -45.86
C LYS A 268 -46.28 -26.19 -46.76
N VAL A 269 -45.05 -26.43 -46.32
CA VAL A 269 -44.20 -27.51 -46.83
C VAL A 269 -44.29 -28.64 -45.82
N VAL A 270 -44.66 -29.84 -46.26
CA VAL A 270 -44.77 -31.00 -45.36
C VAL A 270 -43.43 -31.23 -44.66
N ALA A 271 -43.41 -31.20 -43.34
CA ALA A 271 -42.20 -31.43 -42.56
C ALA A 271 -41.76 -32.90 -42.65
N PRO A 272 -40.47 -33.22 -42.42
CA PRO A 272 -39.97 -34.59 -42.49
C PRO A 272 -40.68 -35.57 -41.53
N ALA A 273 -41.00 -35.14 -40.32
CA ALA A 273 -41.82 -35.90 -39.36
C ALA A 273 -42.65 -34.96 -38.48
N ASP A 274 -43.52 -35.55 -37.67
CA ASP A 274 -44.31 -34.83 -36.67
C ASP A 274 -43.39 -34.23 -35.60
N GLY A 275 -43.90 -33.21 -34.92
CA GLY A 275 -43.20 -32.57 -33.82
C GLY A 275 -42.91 -31.08 -34.05
N ALA A 276 -43.30 -30.27 -33.08
CA ALA A 276 -43.12 -28.83 -33.14
C ALA A 276 -42.95 -28.20 -31.75
N PHE A 277 -42.19 -27.12 -31.70
CA PHE A 277 -42.16 -26.22 -30.56
C PHE A 277 -43.35 -25.26 -30.61
N LEU A 278 -43.98 -25.04 -29.45
CA LEU A 278 -44.97 -24.00 -29.26
C LEU A 278 -44.26 -22.72 -28.81
N VAL A 279 -44.50 -21.63 -29.54
CA VAL A 279 -43.78 -20.36 -29.33
C VAL A 279 -44.74 -19.20 -29.09
N LYS A 280 -44.29 -18.26 -28.25
CA LYS A 280 -44.92 -16.95 -28.00
C LYS A 280 -44.20 -15.90 -28.85
N ASN A 281 -44.96 -15.16 -29.64
CA ASN A 281 -44.45 -14.08 -30.48
C ASN A 281 -44.64 -12.70 -29.82
N SER A 282 -44.21 -11.64 -30.50
CA SER A 282 -44.28 -10.24 -30.06
C SER A 282 -45.08 -9.35 -31.03
N TRP A 283 -46.03 -9.92 -31.77
CA TRP A 283 -46.86 -9.20 -32.76
C TRP A 283 -48.31 -8.97 -32.29
N GLY A 284 -48.54 -9.08 -30.98
CA GLY A 284 -49.85 -8.92 -30.37
C GLY A 284 -50.75 -10.16 -30.48
N SER A 285 -51.82 -10.14 -29.68
CA SER A 285 -52.77 -11.26 -29.59
C SER A 285 -53.68 -11.41 -30.81
N ASN A 286 -53.73 -10.44 -31.73
CA ASN A 286 -54.58 -10.53 -32.93
C ASN A 286 -53.89 -11.29 -34.08
N TRP A 287 -52.62 -11.63 -33.93
CA TRP A 287 -51.85 -12.37 -34.94
C TRP A 287 -51.74 -13.85 -34.55
N GLY A 288 -51.77 -14.75 -35.55
CA GLY A 288 -51.60 -16.19 -35.33
C GLY A 288 -52.65 -16.78 -34.38
N ASP A 289 -52.24 -17.72 -33.53
CA ASP A 289 -53.12 -18.39 -32.56
C ASP A 289 -53.16 -17.63 -31.23
N ASN A 290 -53.75 -16.42 -31.24
CA ASN A 290 -53.72 -15.47 -30.12
C ASN A 290 -52.29 -15.01 -29.75
N GLY A 291 -51.43 -14.84 -30.74
CA GLY A 291 -50.03 -14.45 -30.59
C GLY A 291 -49.05 -15.61 -30.42
N TYR A 292 -49.55 -16.84 -30.53
CA TYR A 292 -48.77 -18.08 -30.49
C TYR A 292 -48.78 -18.77 -31.84
N PHE A 293 -47.79 -19.65 -32.06
CA PHE A 293 -47.75 -20.52 -33.23
C PHE A 293 -46.83 -21.71 -32.96
N TYR A 294 -46.82 -22.67 -33.88
CA TYR A 294 -45.95 -23.85 -33.85
C TYR A 294 -44.81 -23.73 -34.86
N ILE A 295 -43.58 -23.99 -34.44
CA ILE A 295 -42.42 -24.12 -35.34
C ILE A 295 -42.00 -25.58 -35.40
N SER A 296 -41.89 -26.14 -36.60
CA SER A 296 -41.43 -27.52 -36.77
C SER A 296 -40.07 -27.76 -36.13
N TYR A 297 -39.89 -28.92 -35.50
CA TYR A 297 -38.56 -29.38 -35.09
C TYR A 297 -37.57 -29.49 -36.25
N TYR A 298 -38.00 -29.43 -37.49
CA TYR A 298 -37.10 -29.54 -38.64
C TYR A 298 -36.60 -28.19 -39.15
N ASP A 299 -37.06 -27.08 -38.57
CA ASP A 299 -36.55 -25.76 -38.91
C ASP A 299 -35.09 -25.61 -38.46
N MET A 300 -34.16 -25.38 -39.40
CA MET A 300 -32.73 -25.35 -39.08
C MET A 300 -32.25 -24.01 -38.52
N SER A 301 -33.05 -22.95 -38.60
CA SER A 301 -32.71 -21.63 -38.05
C SER A 301 -33.10 -21.49 -36.58
N LEU A 302 -34.16 -22.20 -36.14
CA LEU A 302 -34.67 -22.14 -34.77
C LEU A 302 -33.61 -22.53 -33.73
N GLY A 303 -33.33 -21.66 -32.78
CA GLY A 303 -32.39 -21.93 -31.68
C GLY A 303 -30.97 -22.27 -32.14
N TYR A 304 -30.60 -21.96 -33.38
CA TYR A 304 -29.24 -22.15 -33.87
C TYR A 304 -28.30 -21.07 -33.32
N ASP A 305 -28.73 -19.80 -33.37
CA ASP A 305 -27.88 -18.67 -32.98
C ASP A 305 -27.86 -18.44 -31.46
N SER A 306 -29.03 -18.42 -30.79
CA SER A 306 -29.07 -18.17 -29.35
C SER A 306 -30.26 -18.83 -28.67
N ASN A 307 -30.02 -19.36 -27.47
CA ASN A 307 -31.04 -19.88 -26.56
C ASN A 307 -30.70 -19.44 -25.14
N ALA A 308 -31.63 -18.82 -24.42
CA ALA A 308 -31.39 -18.33 -23.07
C ALA A 308 -32.60 -18.48 -22.15
N VAL A 309 -32.32 -18.71 -20.87
CA VAL A 309 -33.30 -18.60 -19.78
C VAL A 309 -32.81 -17.55 -18.79
N PHE A 310 -33.65 -16.56 -18.51
CA PHE A 310 -33.36 -15.52 -17.53
C PHE A 310 -33.96 -15.94 -16.19
N TYR A 311 -33.11 -16.42 -15.27
CA TYR A 311 -33.51 -17.46 -14.32
C TYR A 311 -34.02 -16.95 -12.95
N ASP A 312 -33.64 -15.76 -12.48
CA ASP A 312 -34.17 -15.20 -11.22
C ASP A 312 -33.84 -13.70 -11.06
N ILE A 313 -34.55 -13.01 -10.17
CA ILE A 313 -34.26 -11.63 -9.73
C ILE A 313 -34.02 -11.53 -8.22
N GLU A 314 -33.31 -10.47 -7.82
CA GLU A 314 -33.25 -9.97 -6.45
C GLU A 314 -33.53 -8.48 -6.39
N ASP A 315 -33.83 -7.98 -5.19
CA ASP A 315 -33.80 -6.55 -4.90
C ASP A 315 -32.44 -5.98 -5.27
N ILE A 316 -32.42 -4.83 -5.96
CA ILE A 316 -31.18 -4.15 -6.37
C ILE A 316 -30.27 -3.80 -5.18
N ASN A 317 -30.84 -3.64 -3.98
CA ASN A 317 -30.14 -3.33 -2.74
C ASN A 317 -29.69 -4.58 -1.96
N SER A 318 -29.86 -5.79 -2.53
CA SER A 318 -29.36 -7.04 -1.93
C SER A 318 -27.84 -7.01 -1.72
N TYR A 319 -27.16 -6.19 -2.51
CA TYR A 319 -25.76 -5.79 -2.32
C TYR A 319 -25.69 -4.28 -2.16
N LYS A 320 -24.75 -3.84 -1.33
CA LYS A 320 -24.53 -2.43 -1.05
C LYS A 320 -23.81 -1.74 -2.20
N ASN A 321 -22.73 -2.35 -2.70
CA ASN A 321 -22.02 -1.87 -3.87
C ASN A 321 -21.83 -3.01 -4.89
N MET A 322 -21.90 -2.64 -6.17
CA MET A 322 -21.50 -3.46 -7.30
C MET A 322 -20.31 -2.78 -7.98
N TYR A 323 -19.23 -3.53 -8.14
CA TYR A 323 -18.02 -3.12 -8.85
C TYR A 323 -17.95 -3.84 -10.18
N SER A 324 -17.81 -3.08 -11.26
CA SER A 324 -17.62 -3.61 -12.61
C SER A 324 -16.81 -2.64 -13.45
N HIS A 325 -16.08 -3.16 -14.43
CA HIS A 325 -15.38 -2.38 -15.45
C HIS A 325 -16.12 -2.36 -16.79
N THR A 326 -17.22 -3.11 -16.93
CA THR A 326 -17.96 -3.19 -18.18
C THR A 326 -19.44 -3.48 -17.97
N ASP A 327 -20.25 -2.78 -18.76
CA ASP A 327 -21.70 -2.94 -18.87
C ASP A 327 -22.12 -3.40 -20.28
N LYS A 328 -21.17 -3.93 -21.05
CA LYS A 328 -21.34 -4.37 -22.45
C LYS A 328 -21.33 -5.89 -22.56
N SER A 329 -21.93 -6.39 -23.63
CA SER A 329 -21.91 -7.78 -24.02
C SER A 329 -20.46 -8.25 -24.09
N PRO A 330 -20.11 -9.32 -23.36
CA PRO A 330 -18.84 -9.97 -23.56
C PRO A 330 -18.77 -10.59 -24.96
N TYR A 331 -17.54 -10.75 -25.47
CA TYR A 331 -17.16 -11.60 -26.59
C TYR A 331 -16.29 -12.74 -26.03
N ALA A 332 -16.31 -13.91 -26.67
CA ALA A 332 -15.52 -15.05 -26.25
C ALA A 332 -14.08 -14.90 -26.77
N TYR A 333 -13.12 -14.70 -25.87
CA TYR A 333 -11.70 -14.70 -26.22
C TYR A 333 -11.20 -16.15 -26.28
N TYR A 334 -10.64 -16.57 -27.42
CA TYR A 334 -9.95 -17.84 -27.60
C TYR A 334 -8.46 -17.64 -27.34
N PRO A 335 -7.94 -17.92 -26.14
CA PRO A 335 -6.50 -17.99 -25.99
C PRO A 335 -5.99 -19.23 -26.74
N VAL A 336 -4.73 -19.18 -27.18
CA VAL A 336 -3.94 -20.40 -27.38
C VAL A 336 -3.93 -21.12 -26.02
N GLN A 337 -4.81 -22.11 -25.87
CA GLN A 337 -5.34 -22.66 -24.61
C GLN A 337 -4.31 -23.21 -23.59
N SER A 338 -3.01 -23.21 -23.88
CA SER A 338 -2.00 -23.82 -23.00
C SER A 338 -1.41 -22.89 -21.93
N SER A 339 -1.66 -21.57 -21.97
CA SER A 339 -0.87 -20.63 -21.16
C SER A 339 -1.62 -19.76 -20.15
N ILE A 340 -2.95 -19.63 -20.15
CA ILE A 340 -3.69 -18.75 -19.19
C ILE A 340 -4.25 -19.56 -18.02
N ALA A 341 -3.95 -19.12 -16.80
CA ALA A 341 -4.40 -19.72 -15.54
C ALA A 341 -5.62 -19.00 -14.93
N ALA A 342 -5.72 -17.67 -15.01
CA ALA A 342 -6.84 -16.90 -14.46
C ALA A 342 -6.97 -15.52 -15.13
N ALA A 343 -8.18 -14.94 -15.08
CA ALA A 343 -8.43 -13.54 -15.42
C ALA A 343 -8.84 -12.78 -14.16
N GLY A 344 -8.45 -11.50 -14.05
CA GLY A 344 -8.76 -10.73 -12.84
C GLY A 344 -9.00 -9.25 -13.08
N ASN A 345 -9.87 -8.69 -12.24
CA ASN A 345 -10.21 -7.25 -12.23
C ASN A 345 -9.80 -6.62 -10.91
N ARG A 346 -9.17 -5.45 -10.99
CA ARG A 346 -8.77 -4.62 -9.85
C ARG A 346 -9.83 -3.57 -9.56
N PHE A 347 -10.27 -3.51 -8.31
CA PHE A 347 -11.25 -2.54 -7.84
C PHE A 347 -10.72 -1.76 -6.64
N THR A 348 -11.39 -0.65 -6.32
CA THR A 348 -11.12 0.16 -5.14
C THR A 348 -12.40 0.24 -4.32
N ALA A 349 -12.36 -0.23 -3.08
CA ALA A 349 -13.51 -0.20 -2.19
C ALA A 349 -13.89 1.25 -1.86
N LYS A 350 -15.17 1.58 -2.00
CA LYS A 350 -15.71 2.92 -1.72
C LYS A 350 -15.78 3.21 -0.23
N GLU A 351 -15.95 2.17 0.58
CA GLU A 351 -16.15 2.25 2.02
C GLU A 351 -15.71 0.95 2.70
N LYS A 352 -15.83 0.86 4.02
CA LYS A 352 -15.61 -0.41 4.73
C LYS A 352 -16.76 -1.37 4.41
N GLU A 353 -16.44 -2.51 3.81
CA GLU A 353 -17.44 -3.46 3.32
C GLU A 353 -16.88 -4.88 3.16
N TYR A 354 -17.77 -5.83 2.85
CA TYR A 354 -17.44 -7.25 2.72
C TYR A 354 -17.79 -7.71 1.31
N ILE A 355 -16.78 -8.15 0.55
CA ILE A 355 -16.99 -8.81 -0.74
C ILE A 355 -17.69 -10.14 -0.45
N SER A 356 -18.85 -10.34 -1.07
CA SER A 356 -19.82 -11.36 -0.68
C SER A 356 -20.34 -12.19 -1.85
N ALA A 357 -20.24 -11.68 -3.07
CA ALA A 357 -20.45 -12.47 -4.28
C ALA A 357 -19.57 -11.95 -5.43
N VAL A 358 -19.35 -12.80 -6.42
CA VAL A 358 -18.64 -12.47 -7.66
C VAL A 358 -19.47 -12.97 -8.84
N GLY A 359 -19.68 -12.10 -9.82
CA GLY A 359 -20.44 -12.40 -11.02
C GLY A 359 -19.55 -12.51 -12.25
N PHE A 360 -19.73 -13.54 -13.08
CA PHE A 360 -18.97 -13.71 -14.32
C PHE A 360 -19.71 -14.56 -15.35
N TYR A 361 -19.26 -14.48 -16.60
CA TYR A 361 -19.81 -15.25 -17.72
C TYR A 361 -19.05 -16.56 -17.97
N THR A 362 -19.78 -17.57 -18.43
CA THR A 362 -19.24 -18.78 -19.04
C THR A 362 -20.01 -19.11 -20.33
N PHE A 363 -19.36 -19.67 -21.35
CA PHE A 363 -19.97 -19.97 -22.66
C PHE A 363 -19.91 -21.45 -23.05
N SER A 364 -19.74 -22.32 -22.06
CA SER A 364 -19.63 -23.76 -22.23
C SER A 364 -20.33 -24.46 -21.06
N GLN A 365 -20.78 -25.69 -21.27
CA GLN A 365 -21.32 -26.54 -20.20
C GLN A 365 -20.20 -27.19 -19.37
N ASN A 366 -20.51 -27.54 -18.11
CA ASN A 366 -19.60 -28.21 -17.15
C ASN A 366 -18.29 -27.46 -16.88
N VAL A 367 -18.35 -26.14 -16.72
CA VAL A 367 -17.17 -25.30 -16.44
C VAL A 367 -16.82 -25.35 -14.96
N ALA A 368 -15.65 -25.87 -14.62
CA ALA A 368 -15.11 -25.75 -13.27
C ALA A 368 -14.54 -24.35 -13.05
N TYR A 369 -14.74 -23.79 -11.86
CA TYR A 369 -14.26 -22.47 -11.51
C TYR A 369 -13.61 -22.41 -10.12
N GLU A 370 -12.68 -21.48 -9.96
CA GLU A 370 -12.18 -21.02 -8.66
C GLU A 370 -12.19 -19.49 -8.62
N ILE A 371 -12.52 -18.93 -7.46
CA ILE A 371 -12.54 -17.49 -7.21
C ILE A 371 -11.56 -17.20 -6.09
N TRP A 372 -10.66 -16.25 -6.35
CA TRP A 372 -9.66 -15.79 -5.40
C TRP A 372 -9.76 -14.27 -5.24
N ILE A 373 -9.53 -13.78 -4.02
CA ILE A 373 -9.50 -12.35 -3.74
C ILE A 373 -8.18 -12.00 -3.06
N ASP A 374 -7.51 -10.97 -3.57
CA ASP A 374 -6.31 -10.37 -2.99
C ASP A 374 -6.58 -8.94 -2.54
N LYS A 375 -6.03 -8.55 -1.38
CA LYS A 375 -5.95 -7.14 -0.98
C LYS A 375 -4.63 -6.56 -1.50
N ILE A 376 -4.66 -5.31 -1.95
CA ILE A 376 -3.48 -4.60 -2.46
C ILE A 376 -3.02 -3.60 -1.40
N VAL A 377 -1.73 -3.63 -1.06
CA VAL A 377 -1.10 -2.69 -0.11
C VAL A 377 0.10 -2.06 -0.80
N SER A 378 0.18 -0.73 -0.81
CA SER A 378 1.27 0.05 -1.42
C SER A 378 1.53 -0.29 -2.90
N GLY A 379 0.47 -0.56 -3.66
CA GLY A 379 0.55 -0.90 -5.09
C GLY A 379 1.03 -2.33 -5.39
N ASN A 380 1.44 -3.09 -4.37
CA ASN A 380 1.83 -4.49 -4.49
C ASN A 380 0.68 -5.41 -4.08
N ILE A 381 0.50 -6.50 -4.84
CA ILE A 381 -0.42 -7.58 -4.47
C ILE A 381 0.18 -8.26 -3.24
N THR A 382 -0.33 -7.94 -2.05
CA THR A 382 0.09 -8.64 -0.82
C THR A 382 -0.48 -10.04 -0.87
N LYS A 383 0.40 -10.99 -1.15
CA LYS A 383 0.09 -12.39 -1.40
C LYS A 383 -0.56 -13.03 -0.15
N VAL A 384 -1.88 -13.01 -0.11
CA VAL A 384 -2.71 -14.08 0.42
C VAL A 384 -3.89 -14.22 -0.55
N ALA A 385 -3.65 -14.89 -1.68
CA ALA A 385 -4.74 -15.34 -2.54
C ALA A 385 -5.62 -16.21 -1.66
N THR A 386 -6.75 -15.67 -1.22
CA THR A 386 -7.71 -16.43 -0.43
C THR A 386 -8.69 -17.02 -1.42
N LYS A 387 -8.71 -18.35 -1.56
CA LYS A 387 -9.76 -19.03 -2.32
C LYS A 387 -11.06 -18.84 -1.55
N VAL A 388 -12.01 -18.13 -2.14
CA VAL A 388 -13.27 -17.73 -1.48
C VAL A 388 -14.47 -18.50 -2.02
N ALA A 389 -14.34 -19.11 -3.20
CA ALA A 389 -15.31 -20.03 -3.76
C ALA A 389 -14.65 -20.93 -4.82
N SER A 390 -15.23 -22.10 -5.02
CA SER A 390 -14.94 -22.96 -6.16
C SER A 390 -16.11 -23.91 -6.39
N GLY A 391 -16.27 -24.38 -7.62
CA GLY A 391 -17.31 -25.34 -7.95
C GLY A 391 -17.33 -25.67 -9.43
N THR A 392 -18.44 -26.24 -9.88
CA THR A 392 -18.69 -26.55 -11.29
C THR A 392 -20.03 -25.98 -11.71
N LEU A 393 -20.01 -25.20 -12.78
CA LEU A 393 -21.17 -24.63 -13.43
C LEU A 393 -21.65 -25.59 -14.50
N ALA A 394 -22.87 -26.06 -14.31
CA ALA A 394 -23.46 -27.06 -15.19
C ALA A 394 -23.77 -26.50 -16.58
N GLN A 395 -24.28 -25.26 -16.63
CA GLN A 395 -24.66 -24.57 -17.86
C GLN A 395 -23.78 -23.35 -18.09
N GLY A 396 -23.64 -22.97 -19.36
CA GLY A 396 -23.13 -21.65 -19.73
C GLY A 396 -24.11 -20.55 -19.31
N GLY A 397 -23.65 -19.31 -19.23
CA GLY A 397 -24.48 -18.23 -18.74
C GLY A 397 -23.73 -17.11 -18.02
N TYR A 398 -24.50 -16.24 -17.38
CA TYR A 398 -24.02 -15.36 -16.32
C TYR A 398 -24.33 -15.98 -14.96
N HIS A 399 -23.35 -16.00 -14.06
CA HIS A 399 -23.50 -16.63 -12.76
C HIS A 399 -23.09 -15.66 -11.66
N THR A 400 -23.95 -15.47 -10.66
CA THR A 400 -23.60 -14.76 -9.43
C THR A 400 -23.21 -15.78 -8.35
N ILE A 401 -21.91 -15.94 -8.11
CA ILE A 401 -21.40 -16.87 -7.11
C ILE A 401 -21.33 -16.20 -5.74
N LYS A 402 -22.18 -16.62 -4.81
CA LYS A 402 -22.05 -16.26 -3.39
C LYS A 402 -20.77 -16.89 -2.83
N LEU A 403 -19.97 -16.08 -2.14
CA LEU A 403 -18.70 -16.54 -1.58
C LEU A 403 -18.93 -17.37 -0.33
N GLN A 404 -18.15 -18.44 -0.17
CA GLN A 404 -18.17 -19.29 1.03
C GLN A 404 -17.58 -18.55 2.24
N SER A 405 -16.61 -17.66 1.98
CA SER A 405 -15.97 -16.79 2.95
C SER A 405 -15.98 -15.36 2.43
N GLN A 406 -16.57 -14.43 3.18
CA GLN A 406 -16.56 -13.01 2.82
C GLN A 406 -15.20 -12.37 3.07
N VAL A 407 -14.81 -11.40 2.25
CA VAL A 407 -13.53 -10.69 2.39
C VAL A 407 -13.77 -9.22 2.73
N GLU A 408 -13.32 -8.82 3.91
CA GLU A 408 -13.38 -7.44 4.37
C GLU A 408 -12.40 -6.55 3.59
N VAL A 409 -12.84 -5.39 3.15
CA VAL A 409 -12.00 -4.34 2.55
C VAL A 409 -12.30 -3.01 3.24
N ALA A 410 -11.25 -2.23 3.52
CA ALA A 410 -11.39 -0.89 4.11
C ALA A 410 -11.75 0.14 3.03
N ALA A 411 -12.29 1.29 3.45
CA ALA A 411 -12.53 2.42 2.55
C ALA A 411 -11.23 2.83 1.83
N GLY A 412 -11.27 2.97 0.52
CA GLY A 412 -10.11 3.29 -0.32
C GLY A 412 -9.14 2.12 -0.55
N GLN A 413 -9.37 0.95 0.06
CA GLN A 413 -8.51 -0.21 -0.14
C GLN A 413 -8.75 -0.81 -1.52
N GLU A 414 -7.67 -1.06 -2.24
CA GLU A 414 -7.72 -1.77 -3.51
C GLU A 414 -7.73 -3.29 -3.30
N PHE A 415 -8.46 -3.98 -4.15
CA PHE A 415 -8.55 -5.44 -4.15
C PHE A 415 -8.61 -5.99 -5.57
N MET A 416 -8.15 -7.22 -5.73
CA MET A 416 -8.20 -7.98 -6.97
C MET A 416 -9.20 -9.12 -6.83
N VAL A 417 -10.04 -9.32 -7.84
CA VAL A 417 -10.87 -10.51 -7.98
C VAL A 417 -10.33 -11.34 -9.13
N TRP A 418 -9.88 -12.55 -8.86
CA TRP A 418 -9.44 -13.52 -9.85
C TRP A 418 -10.49 -14.59 -10.05
N VAL A 419 -10.80 -14.88 -11.31
CA VAL A 419 -11.62 -16.01 -11.72
C VAL A 419 -10.72 -16.93 -12.56
N LYS A 420 -10.59 -18.17 -12.10
CA LYS A 420 -9.96 -19.26 -12.85
C LYS A 420 -11.06 -20.16 -13.37
N LEU A 421 -11.06 -20.39 -14.68
CA LEU A 421 -11.93 -21.36 -15.33
C LEU A 421 -11.12 -22.57 -15.81
N SER A 422 -11.75 -23.74 -15.89
CA SER A 422 -11.13 -24.97 -16.36
C SER A 422 -12.09 -25.78 -17.24
N GLY A 423 -11.54 -26.61 -18.14
CA GLY A 423 -12.28 -27.30 -19.21
C GLY A 423 -12.27 -26.50 -20.51
N ASP A 424 -13.27 -26.69 -21.37
CA ASP A 424 -13.47 -25.95 -22.65
C ASP A 424 -14.00 -24.52 -22.41
N ALA A 425 -13.58 -23.87 -21.33
CA ALA A 425 -14.10 -22.59 -20.89
C ALA A 425 -13.38 -21.40 -21.55
N TYR A 426 -14.12 -20.32 -21.78
CA TYR A 426 -13.61 -19.05 -22.31
C TYR A 426 -13.90 -17.93 -21.32
N TYR A 427 -12.99 -16.95 -21.25
CA TYR A 427 -13.23 -15.72 -20.50
C TYR A 427 -14.02 -14.74 -21.38
N GLY A 428 -15.04 -14.11 -20.79
CA GLY A 428 -15.77 -13.02 -21.44
C GLY A 428 -14.99 -11.71 -21.34
N GLU A 429 -14.59 -11.16 -22.48
CA GLU A 429 -13.96 -9.84 -22.60
C GLU A 429 -14.92 -8.88 -23.31
N SER A 430 -14.93 -7.60 -22.92
CA SER A 430 -15.67 -6.58 -23.66
C SER A 430 -14.72 -5.68 -24.45
N ASN A 431 -15.24 -5.04 -25.50
CA ASN A 431 -14.47 -4.09 -26.33
C ASN A 431 -14.14 -2.77 -25.60
N ILE A 432 -14.45 -2.64 -24.31
CA ILE A 432 -14.08 -1.49 -23.50
C ILE A 432 -12.57 -1.50 -23.27
N ARG A 433 -11.91 -0.44 -23.75
CA ARG A 433 -10.50 -0.18 -23.45
C ARG A 433 -10.36 0.45 -22.06
N LEU A 434 -9.54 -0.16 -21.21
CA LEU A 434 -9.26 0.31 -19.86
C LEU A 434 -7.88 0.95 -19.76
N ALA A 435 -7.73 1.84 -18.78
CA ALA A 435 -6.42 2.31 -18.35
C ALA A 435 -5.59 1.13 -17.82
N LYS A 436 -4.26 1.20 -18.01
CA LYS A 436 -3.33 0.18 -17.52
C LYS A 436 -3.53 -0.04 -16.02
N GLY A 437 -3.59 -1.31 -15.60
CA GLY A 437 -3.70 -1.69 -14.20
C GLY A 437 -5.11 -1.97 -13.69
N LYS A 438 -6.12 -2.06 -14.57
CA LYS A 438 -7.51 -2.34 -14.18
C LYS A 438 -7.94 -3.80 -14.38
N SER A 439 -7.37 -4.46 -15.38
CA SER A 439 -7.61 -5.87 -15.71
C SER A 439 -6.31 -6.60 -15.94
N TYR A 440 -6.28 -7.89 -15.63
CA TYR A 440 -5.07 -8.69 -15.67
C TYR A 440 -5.35 -10.12 -16.13
N LEU A 441 -4.35 -10.71 -16.78
CA LEU A 441 -4.26 -12.13 -17.08
C LEU A 441 -3.13 -12.74 -16.26
N GLN A 442 -3.39 -13.85 -15.60
CA GLN A 442 -2.37 -14.68 -14.99
C GLN A 442 -2.13 -15.89 -15.90
N TYR A 443 -0.87 -16.14 -16.23
CA TYR A 443 -0.45 -17.27 -17.04
C TYR A 443 -0.10 -18.49 -16.17
N SER A 444 -0.18 -19.69 -16.73
CA SER A 444 0.19 -20.98 -16.11
C SER A 444 1.64 -21.01 -15.64
N SER A 445 2.52 -20.17 -16.22
CA SER A 445 3.89 -19.93 -15.77
C SER A 445 3.98 -19.16 -14.44
N GLY A 446 2.86 -18.62 -13.95
CA GLY A 446 2.78 -17.73 -12.78
C GLY A 446 2.97 -16.24 -13.11
N SER A 447 3.33 -15.88 -14.34
CA SER A 447 3.47 -14.47 -14.73
C SER A 447 2.11 -13.77 -14.86
N THR A 448 2.03 -12.51 -14.47
CA THR A 448 0.83 -11.68 -14.59
C THR A 448 1.04 -10.54 -15.58
N GLN A 449 0.11 -10.33 -16.50
CA GLN A 449 0.15 -9.28 -17.51
C GLN A 449 -1.09 -8.38 -17.40
N ASN A 450 -0.91 -7.09 -17.64
CA ASN A 450 -2.04 -6.16 -17.77
C ASN A 450 -2.81 -6.46 -19.06
N SER A 451 -4.13 -6.50 -18.97
CA SER A 451 -5.01 -6.45 -20.13
C SER A 451 -5.50 -5.02 -20.33
N ASN A 452 -5.54 -4.58 -21.59
CA ASN A 452 -6.15 -3.30 -21.97
C ASN A 452 -7.68 -3.42 -22.13
N LEU A 453 -8.24 -4.63 -22.00
CA LEU A 453 -9.67 -4.89 -22.12
C LEU A 453 -10.29 -5.18 -20.75
N ALA A 454 -11.59 -4.88 -20.62
CA ALA A 454 -12.34 -5.22 -19.43
C ALA A 454 -12.84 -6.67 -19.48
N PHE A 455 -12.45 -7.49 -18.50
CA PHE A 455 -13.11 -8.77 -18.27
C PHE A 455 -14.49 -8.53 -17.65
N ALA A 456 -15.49 -9.29 -18.07
CA ALA A 456 -16.84 -9.23 -17.54
C ALA A 456 -16.94 -9.96 -16.18
N ILE A 457 -16.19 -9.46 -15.19
CA ILE A 457 -16.14 -9.92 -13.81
C ILE A 457 -16.64 -8.78 -12.92
N ASN A 458 -17.71 -9.04 -12.17
CA ASN A 458 -18.31 -8.12 -11.21
C ASN A 458 -18.03 -8.57 -9.79
N ALA A 459 -17.79 -7.63 -8.87
CA ALA A 459 -17.71 -7.90 -7.43
C ALA A 459 -18.88 -7.24 -6.71
N TYR A 460 -19.53 -7.99 -5.81
CA TYR A 460 -20.67 -7.53 -5.05
C TYR A 460 -20.36 -7.52 -3.57
N THR A 461 -20.62 -6.40 -2.90
CA THR A 461 -20.30 -6.22 -1.49
C THR A 461 -21.56 -6.03 -0.65
N LYS A 462 -21.47 -6.37 0.64
CA LYS A 462 -22.48 -6.06 1.64
C LYS A 462 -21.88 -5.17 2.73
N GLY A 463 -22.73 -4.42 3.41
CA GLY A 463 -22.40 -3.91 4.74
C GLY A 463 -22.28 -5.05 5.76
N LEU A 464 -21.92 -4.74 7.00
CA LEU A 464 -21.99 -5.71 8.10
C LEU A 464 -23.44 -6.25 8.23
N ASP A 465 -23.60 -7.57 8.22
CA ASP A 465 -24.87 -8.25 8.49
C ASP A 465 -25.20 -8.13 9.99
N ASN A 466 -25.88 -7.04 10.36
CA ASN A 466 -26.18 -6.70 11.75
C ASN A 466 -27.27 -7.59 12.37
N ASP A 467 -28.03 -8.35 11.58
CA ASP A 467 -29.19 -9.12 12.07
C ASP A 467 -28.80 -10.48 12.65
N ASN A 468 -27.66 -11.02 12.21
CA ASN A 468 -27.18 -12.34 12.60
C ASN A 468 -26.06 -12.34 13.65
N TYR A 469 -25.50 -11.17 13.97
CA TYR A 469 -24.33 -11.06 14.84
C TYR A 469 -24.49 -9.98 15.91
N LEU A 470 -23.80 -10.18 17.03
CA LEU A 470 -23.54 -9.13 18.01
C LEU A 470 -22.46 -8.20 17.45
N VAL A 471 -22.79 -6.92 17.25
CA VAL A 471 -21.92 -5.96 16.56
C VAL A 471 -21.44 -4.88 17.52
N ILE A 472 -20.14 -4.57 17.50
CA ILE A 472 -19.57 -3.43 18.22
C ILE A 472 -20.09 -2.14 17.58
N SER A 473 -20.85 -1.35 18.33
CA SER A 473 -21.40 -0.07 17.90
C SER A 473 -20.44 1.10 18.13
N SER A 474 -19.60 1.04 19.17
CA SER A 474 -18.53 2.02 19.40
C SER A 474 -17.47 1.51 20.36
N VAL A 475 -16.29 2.13 20.33
CA VAL A 475 -15.19 1.88 21.28
C VAL A 475 -14.73 3.22 21.84
N THR A 476 -14.49 3.29 23.14
CA THR A 476 -14.03 4.49 23.83
C THR A 476 -12.86 4.12 24.76
N PRO A 477 -11.70 4.79 24.65
CA PRO A 477 -11.39 5.83 23.66
C PRO A 477 -11.37 5.28 22.23
N GLY A 478 -11.84 6.11 21.29
CA GLY A 478 -11.88 5.75 19.87
C GLY A 478 -10.47 5.73 19.24
N SER A 479 -9.54 6.52 19.78
CA SER A 479 -8.14 6.56 19.39
C SER A 479 -7.39 5.28 19.74
N ASP A 480 -6.20 5.13 19.17
CA ASP A 480 -5.21 4.12 19.56
C ASP A 480 -4.31 4.60 20.71
N GLU A 481 -4.73 5.67 21.38
CA GLU A 481 -4.05 6.24 22.55
C GLU A 481 -4.89 5.98 23.79
N LEU A 482 -4.22 5.67 24.90
CA LEU A 482 -4.85 5.33 26.16
C LEU A 482 -4.05 5.93 27.33
N ALA A 483 -4.72 6.61 28.25
CA ALA A 483 -4.06 7.13 29.44
C ALA A 483 -4.02 6.09 30.58
N PRO A 484 -3.00 6.12 31.46
CA PRO A 484 -3.06 5.37 32.71
C PRO A 484 -4.37 5.65 33.45
N LYS A 485 -5.01 4.60 33.96
CA LYS A 485 -6.33 4.62 34.65
C LYS A 485 -7.56 4.94 33.77
N GLU A 486 -7.40 5.19 32.47
CA GLU A 486 -8.55 5.30 31.59
C GLU A 486 -9.26 3.94 31.46
N SER A 487 -10.58 3.92 31.26
CA SER A 487 -11.30 2.66 31.03
C SER A 487 -11.53 2.44 29.55
N ILE A 488 -11.34 1.21 29.07
CA ILE A 488 -11.77 0.85 27.71
C ILE A 488 -13.23 0.42 27.78
N THR A 489 -14.09 1.13 27.07
CA THR A 489 -15.52 0.80 26.93
C THR A 489 -15.82 0.39 25.51
N ILE A 490 -16.36 -0.81 25.33
CA ILE A 490 -16.85 -1.32 24.04
C ILE A 490 -18.36 -1.40 24.13
N SER A 491 -19.04 -0.61 23.30
CA SER A 491 -20.50 -0.62 23.19
C SER A 491 -20.91 -1.52 22.04
N PHE A 492 -22.05 -2.20 22.20
CA PHE A 492 -22.62 -3.09 21.20
C PHE A 492 -23.99 -2.59 20.71
N ASN A 493 -24.50 -3.19 19.64
CA ASN A 493 -25.82 -2.90 19.07
C ASN A 493 -26.99 -3.45 19.90
N ASP A 494 -26.74 -4.41 20.80
CA ASP A 494 -27.73 -5.01 21.71
C ASP A 494 -27.13 -5.18 23.11
N ASN A 495 -27.97 -5.49 24.10
CA ASN A 495 -27.54 -5.91 25.42
C ASN A 495 -26.69 -7.18 25.33
N ILE A 496 -25.61 -7.23 26.10
CA ILE A 496 -24.64 -8.31 26.07
C ILE A 496 -24.68 -9.14 27.36
N SER A 497 -24.31 -10.41 27.24
CA SER A 497 -24.08 -11.32 28.36
C SER A 497 -22.82 -12.16 28.11
N LYS A 498 -22.33 -12.81 29.17
CA LYS A 498 -21.13 -13.66 29.09
C LYS A 498 -21.38 -14.86 28.16
N GLY A 499 -20.48 -15.06 27.19
CA GLY A 499 -20.42 -16.23 26.34
C GLY A 499 -19.43 -17.27 26.85
N ASN A 500 -19.14 -18.27 26.01
CA ASN A 500 -18.30 -19.42 26.37
C ASN A 500 -16.86 -19.04 26.71
N ASP A 501 -16.31 -18.05 26.02
CA ASP A 501 -14.90 -17.67 26.12
C ASP A 501 -14.71 -16.33 26.86
N TYR A 502 -15.67 -15.94 27.71
CA TYR A 502 -15.61 -14.65 28.43
C TYR A 502 -14.33 -14.51 29.28
N SER A 503 -13.83 -15.61 29.86
CA SER A 503 -12.58 -15.61 30.65
C SER A 503 -11.32 -15.44 29.81
N LYS A 504 -11.39 -15.56 28.49
CA LYS A 504 -10.25 -15.38 27.56
C LYS A 504 -10.10 -13.96 27.05
N ILE A 505 -11.02 -13.06 27.40
CA ILE A 505 -10.82 -11.62 27.19
C ILE A 505 -9.54 -11.24 27.92
N SER A 506 -8.59 -10.60 27.24
CA SER A 506 -7.30 -10.25 27.85
C SER A 506 -6.79 -8.90 27.36
N LEU A 507 -6.08 -8.21 28.24
CA LEU A 507 -5.29 -7.01 27.92
C LEU A 507 -3.85 -7.28 28.35
N LYS A 508 -2.94 -7.39 27.39
CA LYS A 508 -1.54 -7.80 27.63
C LYS A 508 -0.54 -6.74 27.20
N ASP A 509 0.61 -6.67 27.86
CA ASP A 509 1.73 -5.88 27.35
C ASP A 509 2.52 -6.61 26.26
N GLU A 510 3.55 -5.94 25.74
CA GLU A 510 4.49 -6.46 24.75
C GLU A 510 5.26 -7.70 25.21
N LYS A 511 5.35 -7.95 26.52
CA LYS A 511 5.99 -9.13 27.11
C LYS A 511 4.99 -10.27 27.35
N GLY A 512 3.72 -10.07 27.02
CA GLY A 512 2.64 -11.03 27.21
C GLY A 512 2.13 -11.10 28.65
N ALA A 513 2.56 -10.21 29.53
CA ALA A 513 2.02 -10.11 30.89
C ALA A 513 0.60 -9.57 30.82
N GLU A 514 -0.33 -10.24 31.50
CA GLU A 514 -1.73 -9.84 31.56
C GLU A 514 -1.94 -8.75 32.61
N LEU A 515 -2.59 -7.65 32.21
CA LEU A 515 -2.61 -6.39 32.95
C LEU A 515 -4.01 -5.92 33.36
N GLN A 516 -5.04 -6.71 33.06
CA GLN A 516 -6.43 -6.42 33.44
C GLN A 516 -6.73 -6.85 34.88
N LYS A 517 -7.41 -5.99 35.66
CA LYS A 517 -7.89 -6.35 37.01
C LYS A 517 -9.40 -6.54 37.11
N SER A 518 -10.20 -5.85 36.30
CA SER A 518 -11.66 -6.05 36.28
C SER A 518 -12.32 -5.80 34.93
N ILE A 519 -13.21 -6.73 34.53
CA ILE A 519 -14.03 -6.66 33.32
C ILE A 519 -15.49 -6.72 33.73
N THR A 520 -16.25 -5.67 33.42
CA THR A 520 -17.67 -5.55 33.79
C THR A 520 -18.55 -5.43 32.55
N ILE A 521 -19.72 -6.09 32.57
CA ILE A 521 -20.79 -5.86 31.61
C ILE A 521 -21.82 -4.92 32.22
N SER A 522 -22.24 -3.89 31.48
CA SER A 522 -23.30 -2.96 31.87
C SER A 522 -24.23 -2.71 30.68
N GLY A 523 -25.33 -3.48 30.60
CA GLY A 523 -26.28 -3.43 29.48
C GLY A 523 -25.61 -3.81 28.17
N ARG A 524 -25.50 -2.86 27.23
CA ARG A 524 -24.80 -3.01 25.94
C ARG A 524 -23.29 -2.74 25.97
N LYS A 525 -22.68 -2.57 27.16
CA LYS A 525 -21.28 -2.14 27.29
C LYS A 525 -20.41 -3.19 27.98
N LEU A 526 -19.27 -3.50 27.40
CA LEU A 526 -18.15 -4.16 28.07
C LEU A 526 -17.18 -3.07 28.53
N ILE A 527 -16.85 -3.06 29.82
CA ILE A 527 -15.98 -2.06 30.44
C ILE A 527 -14.79 -2.77 31.07
N ILE A 528 -13.59 -2.44 30.62
CA ILE A 528 -12.31 -2.93 31.15
C ILE A 528 -11.74 -1.80 32.02
N LYS A 529 -11.72 -2.00 33.34
CA LYS A 529 -11.25 -1.01 34.31
C LYS A 529 -9.88 -1.40 34.88
N GLU A 530 -9.15 -0.36 35.29
CA GLU A 530 -7.81 -0.39 35.90
C GLU A 530 -6.68 -0.81 34.94
N LEU A 531 -6.23 0.18 34.18
CA LEU A 531 -5.00 0.10 33.39
C LEU A 531 -3.78 0.39 34.27
N PRO A 532 -2.65 -0.31 34.03
CA PRO A 532 -1.45 -0.18 34.84
C PRO A 532 -0.84 1.24 34.82
N GLU A 533 -0.56 1.79 36.01
CA GLU A 533 0.11 3.08 36.19
C GLU A 533 1.56 3.09 35.69
N ASN A 534 2.22 1.92 35.70
CA ASN A 534 3.64 1.77 35.43
C ASN A 534 3.98 1.55 33.95
N HIS A 535 2.99 1.52 33.04
CA HIS A 535 3.17 1.17 31.63
C HIS A 535 3.13 2.37 30.68
N LEU A 536 3.77 3.49 31.04
CA LEU A 536 3.89 4.68 30.19
C LEU A 536 4.83 4.45 29.01
N ASN A 537 4.45 4.97 27.84
CA ASN A 537 5.15 4.89 26.54
C ASN A 537 5.33 3.45 26.02
N GLY A 538 4.48 2.52 26.46
CA GLY A 538 4.42 1.13 25.97
C GLY A 538 3.15 0.83 25.17
N LYS A 539 3.02 -0.42 24.69
CA LYS A 539 1.84 -0.91 23.97
C LYS A 539 1.05 -1.92 24.77
N LEU A 540 -0.27 -1.85 24.65
CA LEU A 540 -1.21 -2.84 25.19
C LEU A 540 -2.00 -3.48 24.06
N LYS A 541 -2.19 -4.80 24.13
CA LYS A 541 -2.98 -5.58 23.18
C LYS A 541 -4.24 -6.10 23.86
N LEU A 542 -5.38 -5.61 23.41
CA LEU A 542 -6.71 -6.10 23.79
C LEU A 542 -7.13 -7.22 22.86
N TYR A 543 -7.53 -8.35 23.44
CA TYR A 543 -8.10 -9.49 22.75
C TYR A 543 -9.47 -9.85 23.34
N ILE A 544 -10.48 -9.99 22.48
CA ILE A 544 -11.83 -10.45 22.82
C ILE A 544 -12.21 -11.55 21.82
N PRO A 545 -12.31 -12.81 22.26
CA PRO A 545 -12.77 -13.90 21.40
C PRO A 545 -14.19 -13.66 20.88
N LYS A 546 -14.49 -14.12 19.66
CA LYS A 546 -15.81 -13.96 19.04
C LYS A 546 -16.96 -14.53 19.88
N THR A 547 -16.67 -15.61 20.61
CA THR A 547 -17.58 -16.36 21.50
C THR A 547 -17.58 -15.85 22.94
N ALA A 548 -16.82 -14.79 23.25
CA ALA A 548 -16.72 -14.25 24.61
C ALA A 548 -17.99 -13.53 25.06
N LEU A 549 -18.75 -12.97 24.12
CA LEU A 549 -19.97 -12.21 24.38
C LEU A 549 -21.09 -12.66 23.46
N LYS A 550 -22.31 -12.67 23.98
CA LYS A 550 -23.52 -12.96 23.20
C LYS A 550 -24.64 -11.97 23.50
N ASN A 551 -25.50 -11.74 22.52
CA ASN A 551 -26.68 -10.88 22.66
C ASN A 551 -27.88 -11.63 23.27
N THR A 552 -29.03 -10.94 23.35
CA THR A 552 -30.29 -11.49 23.90
C THR A 552 -30.86 -12.65 23.06
N LYS A 553 -30.47 -12.75 21.79
CA LYS A 553 -30.85 -13.81 20.84
C LYS A 553 -29.85 -14.98 20.80
N ASN A 554 -28.88 -15.03 21.73
CA ASN A 554 -27.77 -15.99 21.74
C ASN A 554 -26.84 -15.94 20.50
N GLN A 555 -26.80 -14.81 19.80
CA GLN A 555 -25.86 -14.60 18.71
C GLN A 555 -24.52 -14.06 19.25
N TYR A 556 -23.42 -14.53 18.68
CA TYR A 556 -22.06 -14.16 19.04
C TYR A 556 -21.52 -13.04 18.14
N MET A 557 -20.35 -12.51 18.48
CA MET A 557 -19.63 -11.62 17.57
C MET A 557 -19.22 -12.39 16.30
N TYR A 558 -19.13 -11.70 15.18
CA TYR A 558 -18.73 -12.30 13.90
C TYR A 558 -17.30 -12.84 13.93
N ALA A 559 -16.38 -12.12 14.58
CA ALA A 559 -14.96 -12.43 14.63
C ALA A 559 -14.34 -11.98 15.96
N ASP A 560 -13.15 -12.50 16.23
CA ASP A 560 -12.33 -12.06 17.36
C ASP A 560 -12.00 -10.58 17.20
N TYR A 561 -12.10 -9.82 18.28
CA TYR A 561 -11.73 -8.42 18.30
C TYR A 561 -10.34 -8.25 18.91
N ASN A 562 -9.45 -7.64 18.13
CA ASN A 562 -8.09 -7.32 18.52
C ASN A 562 -7.89 -5.81 18.37
N LYS A 563 -7.32 -5.16 19.38
CA LYS A 563 -6.91 -3.74 19.27
C LYS A 563 -5.63 -3.49 20.05
N GLU A 564 -4.71 -2.75 19.44
CA GLU A 564 -3.50 -2.27 20.11
C GLU A 564 -3.70 -0.81 20.56
N TYR A 565 -3.21 -0.49 21.75
CA TYR A 565 -3.23 0.85 22.32
C TYR A 565 -1.81 1.28 22.70
N ASN A 566 -1.43 2.50 22.35
CA ASN A 566 -0.23 3.16 22.87
C ASN A 566 -0.59 3.89 24.16
N VAL A 567 0.18 3.63 25.22
CA VAL A 567 -0.08 4.21 26.53
C VAL A 567 0.71 5.49 26.71
N TYR A 568 0.02 6.61 26.87
CA TYR A 568 0.65 7.92 27.08
C TYR A 568 0.04 8.63 28.27
N HIS A 569 0.68 9.71 28.74
CA HIS A 569 0.06 10.57 29.76
C HIS A 569 -1.30 11.08 29.27
N ALA A 570 -2.26 11.24 30.20
CA ALA A 570 -3.53 11.89 29.87
C ALA A 570 -3.28 13.23 29.19
N ALA A 571 -3.99 13.51 28.09
CA ALA A 571 -3.74 14.70 27.27
C ALA A 571 -3.85 16.01 28.07
N THR A 572 -4.65 16.03 29.13
CA THR A 572 -4.86 17.17 30.03
C THR A 572 -3.78 17.34 31.11
N THR A 573 -2.84 16.41 31.24
CA THR A 573 -1.76 16.49 32.25
C THR A 573 -0.94 17.75 31.99
N VAL A 574 -0.85 18.67 32.97
CA VAL A 574 -0.02 19.88 32.85
C VAL A 574 1.46 19.50 32.96
N VAL A 575 2.28 19.99 32.04
CA VAL A 575 3.72 19.75 31.98
C VAL A 575 4.45 20.90 32.66
N THR A 576 5.36 20.56 33.57
CA THR A 576 6.19 21.53 34.31
C THR A 576 7.61 21.51 33.77
N PHE A 577 8.13 22.66 33.35
CA PHE A 577 9.51 22.83 32.92
C PHE A 577 10.35 23.42 34.05
N ARG A 578 11.62 23.00 34.13
CA ARG A 578 12.60 23.52 35.10
C ARG A 578 13.62 24.48 34.47
N ASP A 579 13.53 24.67 33.17
CA ASP A 579 14.47 25.41 32.34
C ASP A 579 13.67 26.38 31.48
N THR A 580 13.87 27.68 31.72
CA THR A 580 13.14 28.74 31.02
C THR A 580 13.43 28.75 29.52
N PRO A 581 14.70 28.60 29.05
CA PRO A 581 14.98 28.45 27.61
C PRO A 581 14.24 27.29 26.96
N LEU A 582 14.23 26.11 27.58
CA LEU A 582 13.48 24.96 27.09
C LEU A 582 11.98 25.25 27.00
N GLU A 583 11.39 25.80 28.07
CA GLU A 583 9.96 26.14 28.07
C GLU A 583 9.63 27.14 26.95
N TYR A 584 10.46 28.18 26.79
CA TYR A 584 10.28 29.18 25.76
C TYR A 584 10.29 28.58 24.36
N ALA A 585 11.28 27.73 24.06
CA ALA A 585 11.39 27.07 22.76
C ALA A 585 10.23 26.12 22.49
N ILE A 586 9.75 25.39 23.50
CA ILE A 586 8.55 24.56 23.40
C ILE A 586 7.30 25.40 23.12
N ARG A 587 7.11 26.51 23.85
CA ARG A 587 5.99 27.43 23.61
C ARG A 587 6.02 27.98 22.19
N TYR A 588 7.18 28.37 21.71
CA TYR A 588 7.38 28.83 20.35
C TYR A 588 7.03 27.74 19.33
N LYS A 589 7.54 26.52 19.51
CA LYS A 589 7.25 25.37 18.63
C LYS A 589 5.75 25.05 18.56
N LEU A 590 5.04 25.21 19.68
CA LEU A 590 3.60 24.97 19.78
C LEU A 590 2.73 26.17 19.36
N GLY A 591 3.32 27.35 19.13
CA GLY A 591 2.57 28.60 18.96
C GLY A 591 1.74 28.99 20.20
N LYS A 592 2.12 28.51 21.39
CA LYS A 592 1.34 28.62 22.64
C LYS A 592 2.05 29.48 23.67
N TYR A 593 1.98 30.79 23.48
CA TYR A 593 2.71 31.78 24.27
C TYR A 593 2.14 32.05 25.68
N SER A 594 0.94 31.55 26.00
CA SER A 594 0.33 31.68 27.33
C SER A 594 -0.48 30.44 27.72
N GLY A 595 -0.83 30.34 29.01
CA GLY A 595 -1.55 29.20 29.56
C GLY A 595 -0.68 27.95 29.77
N ASN A 596 -1.31 26.88 30.27
CA ASN A 596 -0.64 25.62 30.60
C ASN A 596 -0.27 24.87 29.32
N ILE A 597 1.00 24.43 29.24
CA ILE A 597 1.40 23.37 28.30
C ILE A 597 0.98 22.03 28.90
N THR A 598 0.35 21.19 28.09
CA THR A 598 -0.16 19.89 28.50
C THR A 598 0.59 18.76 27.80
N ALA A 599 0.46 17.53 28.30
CA ALA A 599 1.03 16.35 27.67
C ALA A 599 0.43 16.11 26.28
N GLY A 600 -0.82 16.50 26.05
CA GLY A 600 -1.44 16.50 24.72
C GLY A 600 -0.71 17.44 23.76
N ASP A 601 -0.38 18.66 24.21
CA ASP A 601 0.40 19.61 23.42
C ASP A 601 1.81 19.04 23.12
N MET A 602 2.51 18.50 24.14
CA MET A 602 3.85 17.95 23.94
C MET A 602 3.90 16.77 22.96
N ARG A 603 2.85 15.95 22.90
CA ARG A 603 2.75 14.81 21.99
C ARG A 603 2.63 15.19 20.51
N THR A 604 2.32 16.43 20.18
CA THR A 604 2.26 16.87 18.78
C THR A 604 3.63 17.21 18.21
N ILE A 605 4.68 17.25 19.05
CA ILE A 605 6.03 17.60 18.64
C ILE A 605 6.74 16.36 18.11
N GLU A 606 6.94 16.29 16.80
CA GLU A 606 7.74 15.23 16.15
C GLU A 606 9.19 15.64 15.89
N GLU A 607 9.46 16.93 15.79
CA GLU A 607 10.78 17.48 15.50
C GLU A 607 11.01 18.75 16.33
N LEU A 608 12.17 18.84 16.97
CA LEU A 608 12.52 19.96 17.82
C LEU A 608 14.00 20.31 17.68
N ASN A 609 14.27 21.56 17.29
CA ASN A 609 15.62 22.12 17.26
C ASN A 609 15.78 23.10 18.43
N LEU A 610 16.71 22.77 19.32
CA LEU A 610 17.11 23.53 20.50
C LEU A 610 18.61 23.83 20.47
N SER A 611 19.25 23.83 19.28
CA SER A 611 20.67 24.15 19.14
C SER A 611 20.96 25.58 19.60
N SER A 612 22.02 25.76 20.39
CA SER A 612 22.49 27.08 20.86
C SER A 612 21.42 27.89 21.62
N GLN A 613 20.53 27.23 22.36
CA GLN A 613 19.44 27.90 23.11
C GLN A 613 19.76 28.11 24.59
N GLY A 614 20.94 27.66 25.07
CA GLY A 614 21.31 27.78 26.49
C GLY A 614 20.55 26.84 27.42
N VAL A 615 20.06 25.71 26.90
CA VAL A 615 19.33 24.69 27.67
C VAL A 615 20.27 23.99 28.63
N ILE A 616 19.88 23.87 29.90
CA ILE A 616 20.64 23.17 30.95
C ILE A 616 19.86 21.94 31.46
N ASN A 617 18.54 22.03 31.56
CA ASN A 617 17.69 20.98 32.12
C ASN A 617 16.56 20.56 31.18
N LEU A 618 16.48 19.24 30.92
CA LEU A 618 15.55 18.65 29.96
C LEU A 618 14.18 18.26 30.55
N SER A 619 13.90 18.60 31.82
CA SER A 619 12.64 18.22 32.49
C SER A 619 11.44 18.82 31.75
N GLY A 620 10.47 17.97 31.41
CA GLY A 620 9.31 18.29 30.59
C GLY A 620 9.36 17.65 29.21
N LEU A 621 10.56 17.34 28.67
CA LEU A 621 10.69 16.67 27.37
C LEU A 621 10.22 15.21 27.39
N GLU A 622 10.16 14.55 28.54
CA GLU A 622 9.67 13.17 28.66
C GLU A 622 8.22 12.97 28.17
N TYR A 623 7.46 14.08 28.04
CA TYR A 623 6.09 14.10 27.53
C TYR A 623 6.00 14.18 26.00
N ALA A 624 7.10 14.48 25.29
CA ALA A 624 7.16 14.54 23.82
C ALA A 624 7.33 13.14 23.20
N SER A 625 6.42 12.22 23.52
CA SER A 625 6.58 10.78 23.22
C SER A 625 6.58 10.41 21.72
N LYS A 626 6.20 11.34 20.84
CA LYS A 626 6.25 11.18 19.37
C LYS A 626 7.46 11.88 18.72
N LEU A 627 8.37 12.44 19.52
CA LEU A 627 9.56 13.11 19.03
C LEU A 627 10.48 12.11 18.31
N LYS A 628 10.79 12.42 17.04
CA LYS A 628 11.64 11.63 16.15
C LYS A 628 12.99 12.31 15.94
N VAL A 629 13.01 13.63 15.83
CA VAL A 629 14.23 14.42 15.58
C VAL A 629 14.42 15.42 16.71
N LEU A 630 15.58 15.38 17.36
CA LEU A 630 15.93 16.29 18.45
C LEU A 630 17.36 16.79 18.29
N ASP A 631 17.51 18.10 18.08
CA ASP A 631 18.80 18.78 18.12
C ASP A 631 18.94 19.56 19.43
N LEU A 632 19.91 19.18 20.24
CA LEU A 632 20.29 19.78 21.52
C LEU A 632 21.75 20.24 21.50
N SER A 633 22.36 20.41 20.32
CA SER A 633 23.76 20.79 20.17
C SER A 633 24.08 22.18 20.73
N ASN A 634 25.34 22.44 21.11
CA ASN A 634 25.79 23.72 21.66
C ASN A 634 24.94 24.22 22.84
N ASN A 635 24.77 23.37 23.85
CA ASN A 635 24.04 23.71 25.09
C ASN A 635 24.91 23.39 26.31
N GLN A 636 24.31 23.44 27.51
CA GLN A 636 25.01 23.22 28.78
C GLN A 636 24.45 21.98 29.52
N ILE A 637 24.03 20.97 28.76
CA ILE A 637 23.33 19.80 29.28
C ILE A 637 24.32 18.84 29.94
N ILE A 638 23.96 18.37 31.15
CA ILE A 638 24.74 17.38 31.91
C ILE A 638 23.99 16.05 32.02
N SER A 639 22.66 16.07 32.10
CA SER A 639 21.83 14.89 32.37
C SER A 639 20.81 14.64 31.26
N LEU A 640 20.76 13.40 30.79
CA LEU A 640 19.87 12.94 29.72
C LEU A 640 18.64 12.17 30.23
N LYS A 641 18.43 12.09 31.55
CA LYS A 641 17.37 11.26 32.15
C LYS A 641 15.98 11.46 31.54
N PRO A 642 15.51 12.70 31.24
CA PRO A 642 14.20 12.92 30.61
C PRO A 642 14.05 12.28 29.21
N LEU A 643 15.14 11.99 28.51
CA LEU A 643 15.09 11.38 27.18
C LEU A 643 14.87 9.87 27.20
N SER A 644 15.04 9.21 28.36
CA SER A 644 15.12 7.74 28.46
C SER A 644 13.92 6.93 27.96
N LYS A 645 12.75 7.57 27.81
CA LYS A 645 11.51 6.93 27.33
C LYS A 645 11.02 7.47 25.98
N LEU A 646 11.80 8.29 25.28
CA LEU A 646 11.45 8.84 23.98
C LEU A 646 11.81 7.86 22.86
N THR A 647 11.24 6.65 22.94
CA THR A 647 11.61 5.51 22.06
C THR A 647 11.28 5.74 20.59
N ALA A 648 10.54 6.79 20.24
CA ALA A 648 10.29 7.21 18.87
C ALA A 648 11.46 7.96 18.22
N LEU A 649 12.48 8.37 19.01
CA LEU A 649 13.64 9.10 18.49
C LEU A 649 14.41 8.27 17.46
N GLN A 650 14.70 8.93 16.34
CA GLN A 650 15.46 8.42 15.21
C GLN A 650 16.74 9.23 15.01
N GLU A 651 16.69 10.54 15.29
CA GLU A 651 17.84 11.44 15.16
C GLU A 651 18.02 12.26 16.43
N LEU A 652 19.23 12.20 16.99
CA LEU A 652 19.57 12.89 18.23
C LEU A 652 20.95 13.52 18.13
N ASN A 653 21.01 14.85 18.17
CA ASN A 653 22.24 15.61 18.25
C ASN A 653 22.42 16.19 19.66
N LEU A 654 23.48 15.77 20.34
CA LEU A 654 23.89 16.17 21.68
C LEU A 654 25.30 16.79 21.68
N SER A 655 25.83 17.14 20.50
CA SER A 655 27.20 17.63 20.37
C SER A 655 27.43 18.92 21.15
N ARG A 656 28.68 19.17 21.59
CA ARG A 656 29.08 20.42 22.27
C ARG A 656 28.22 20.69 23.50
N ASN A 657 28.24 19.76 24.44
CA ASN A 657 27.58 19.82 25.75
C ASN A 657 28.56 19.35 26.85
N TYR A 658 28.06 19.13 28.08
CA TYR A 658 28.87 18.68 29.22
C TYR A 658 28.49 17.27 29.70
N ILE A 659 28.05 16.41 28.77
CA ILE A 659 27.55 15.07 29.07
C ILE A 659 28.70 14.13 29.41
N LYS A 660 28.50 13.30 30.44
CA LYS A 660 29.43 12.23 30.85
C LYS A 660 28.80 10.84 30.82
N ASP A 661 27.50 10.78 31.10
CA ASP A 661 26.72 9.55 31.21
C ASP A 661 25.61 9.54 30.16
N ILE A 662 25.65 8.55 29.28
CA ILE A 662 24.67 8.31 28.22
C ILE A 662 23.81 7.05 28.47
N SER A 663 23.77 6.53 29.70
CA SER A 663 22.98 5.35 30.08
C SER A 663 21.49 5.50 29.76
N ALA A 664 20.95 6.72 29.84
CA ALA A 664 19.58 7.05 29.49
C ALA A 664 19.23 6.71 28.03
N LEU A 665 20.20 6.68 27.12
CA LEU A 665 19.96 6.42 25.69
C LEU A 665 19.75 4.92 25.37
N GLY A 666 20.11 4.00 26.27
CA GLY A 666 20.18 2.56 25.95
C GLY A 666 18.83 1.90 25.60
N GLY A 667 17.70 2.56 25.89
CA GLY A 667 16.36 2.11 25.51
C GLY A 667 15.86 2.62 24.16
N LEU A 668 16.57 3.54 23.50
CA LEU A 668 16.12 4.27 22.31
C LEU A 668 16.41 3.50 21.01
N LYS A 669 15.91 2.27 20.93
CA LYS A 669 16.27 1.27 19.91
C LYS A 669 16.02 1.70 18.45
N ASN A 670 15.18 2.71 18.23
CA ASN A 670 14.87 3.24 16.91
C ASN A 670 15.83 4.34 16.44
N LEU A 671 16.87 4.69 17.22
CA LEU A 671 17.88 5.66 16.82
C LEU A 671 18.65 5.18 15.59
N ILE A 672 18.70 6.05 14.57
CA ILE A 672 19.41 5.89 13.30
C ILE A 672 20.66 6.78 13.29
N ASN A 673 20.54 8.02 13.77
CA ASN A 673 21.59 9.02 13.79
C ASN A 673 21.83 9.51 15.23
N LEU A 674 23.05 9.37 15.72
CA LEU A 674 23.45 9.84 17.05
C LEU A 674 24.75 10.63 16.97
N ASP A 675 24.71 11.90 17.37
CA ASP A 675 25.88 12.74 17.56
C ASP A 675 26.04 13.07 19.04
N ILE A 676 27.12 12.59 19.65
CA ILE A 676 27.51 12.84 21.04
C ILE A 676 28.92 13.49 21.10
N SER A 677 29.37 14.07 20.00
CA SER A 677 30.71 14.65 19.87
C SER A 677 30.94 15.86 20.78
N PHE A 678 32.20 16.23 21.04
CA PHE A 678 32.55 17.40 21.87
C PHE A 678 31.85 17.37 23.24
N ASN A 679 32.02 16.28 23.97
CA ASN A 679 31.49 16.08 25.32
C ASN A 679 32.60 15.53 26.24
N SER A 680 32.24 14.92 27.37
CA SER A 680 33.18 14.31 28.32
C SER A 680 32.86 12.83 28.59
N ILE A 681 32.40 12.11 27.56
CA ILE A 681 31.93 10.72 27.66
C ILE A 681 33.13 9.77 27.64
N ARG A 682 33.13 8.80 28.56
CA ARG A 682 34.13 7.72 28.62
C ARG A 682 33.54 6.35 28.29
N ASP A 683 32.34 6.09 28.79
CA ASP A 683 31.65 4.82 28.61
C ASP A 683 30.53 4.96 27.57
N ILE A 684 30.62 4.16 26.50
CA ILE A 684 29.59 4.06 25.46
C ILE A 684 28.87 2.71 25.46
N SER A 685 28.97 1.92 26.53
CA SER A 685 28.33 0.60 26.63
C SER A 685 26.81 0.63 26.39
N SER A 686 26.15 1.76 26.71
CA SER A 686 24.70 1.92 26.52
C SER A 686 24.26 1.91 25.06
N VAL A 687 25.14 2.20 24.09
CA VAL A 687 24.76 2.16 22.66
C VAL A 687 24.62 0.73 22.13
N SER A 688 25.03 -0.28 22.89
CA SER A 688 25.06 -1.69 22.46
C SER A 688 23.73 -2.29 22.04
N ASN A 689 22.60 -1.69 22.45
CA ASN A 689 21.26 -2.14 22.10
C ASN A 689 20.60 -1.29 21.00
N LEU A 690 21.30 -0.29 20.44
CA LEU A 690 20.81 0.59 19.39
C LEU A 690 21.02 -0.05 18.01
N THR A 691 20.38 -1.19 17.77
CA THR A 691 20.67 -2.05 16.61
C THR A 691 20.31 -1.41 15.27
N GLU A 692 19.45 -0.40 15.24
CA GLU A 692 19.09 0.36 14.03
C GLU A 692 20.08 1.49 13.69
N LEU A 693 21.08 1.75 14.55
CA LEU A 693 22.00 2.86 14.42
C LEU A 693 22.86 2.72 13.16
N LYS A 694 22.86 3.76 12.32
CA LYS A 694 23.63 3.86 11.08
C LYS A 694 24.76 4.86 11.18
N ASN A 695 24.55 5.97 11.88
CA ASN A 695 25.53 7.03 12.01
C ASN A 695 25.81 7.32 13.48
N LEU A 696 27.07 7.23 13.88
CA LEU A 696 27.55 7.55 15.22
C LEU A 696 28.73 8.51 15.13
N ASP A 697 28.55 9.75 15.60
CA ASP A 697 29.66 10.65 15.89
C ASP A 697 29.88 10.70 17.41
N ALA A 698 31.03 10.20 17.84
CA ALA A 698 31.49 10.22 19.22
C ALA A 698 32.87 10.87 19.33
N SER A 699 33.24 11.71 18.37
CA SER A 699 34.53 12.39 18.35
C SER A 699 34.68 13.41 19.48
N TYR A 700 35.92 13.77 19.82
CA TYR A 700 36.22 14.76 20.88
C TYR A 700 35.56 14.39 22.22
N ASN A 701 35.90 13.21 22.73
CA ASN A 701 35.43 12.67 24.00
C ASN A 701 36.59 12.01 24.77
N LEU A 702 36.28 11.23 25.81
CA LEU A 702 37.25 10.52 26.66
C LEU A 702 37.16 8.99 26.50
N ILE A 703 36.70 8.49 25.34
CA ILE A 703 36.41 7.07 25.10
C ILE A 703 37.72 6.31 24.92
N ASN A 704 37.87 5.19 25.62
CA ASN A 704 39.01 4.27 25.45
C ASN A 704 38.60 2.82 25.14
N ASN A 705 37.30 2.54 25.16
CA ASN A 705 36.77 1.20 25.03
C ASN A 705 35.57 1.18 24.06
N LEU A 706 35.72 0.41 22.97
CA LEU A 706 34.72 0.30 21.90
C LEU A 706 33.80 -0.93 22.02
N THR A 707 33.81 -1.65 23.14
CA THR A 707 32.99 -2.87 23.30
C THR A 707 31.48 -2.62 23.12
N GLY A 708 31.01 -1.40 23.38
CA GLY A 708 29.62 -0.99 23.17
C GLY A 708 29.15 -1.09 21.71
N VAL A 709 30.04 -0.93 20.71
CA VAL A 709 29.64 -0.93 19.30
C VAL A 709 29.73 -2.31 18.61
N LYS A 710 30.28 -3.32 19.30
CA LYS A 710 30.67 -4.62 18.71
C LYS A 710 29.56 -5.40 17.97
N ASN A 711 28.30 -5.13 18.28
CA ASN A 711 27.12 -5.82 17.73
C ASN A 711 26.22 -4.90 16.88
N LEU A 712 26.68 -3.68 16.58
CA LEU A 712 25.89 -2.70 15.82
C LEU A 712 26.10 -2.89 14.31
N TYR A 713 25.64 -4.04 13.81
CA TYR A 713 25.84 -4.47 12.43
C TYR A 713 25.12 -3.60 11.39
N ASN A 714 24.43 -2.52 11.76
CA ASN A 714 23.84 -1.58 10.82
C ASN A 714 24.67 -0.30 10.63
N LEU A 715 25.71 -0.08 11.46
CA LEU A 715 26.55 1.13 11.38
C LEU A 715 27.23 1.28 10.02
N LEU A 716 27.13 2.48 9.45
CA LEU A 716 27.69 2.89 8.17
C LEU A 716 28.74 3.97 8.36
N ASN A 717 28.49 4.98 9.19
CA ASN A 717 29.46 6.05 9.46
C ASN A 717 29.77 6.12 10.95
N ILE A 718 31.06 5.98 11.28
CA ILE A 718 31.56 5.96 12.65
C ILE A 718 32.69 6.98 12.77
N ASN A 719 32.46 8.06 13.51
CA ASN A 719 33.51 9.01 13.84
C ASN A 719 33.87 8.88 15.32
N ILE A 720 35.07 8.40 15.58
CA ILE A 720 35.62 8.21 16.94
C ILE A 720 36.93 8.98 17.11
N SER A 721 37.17 9.97 16.26
CA SER A 721 38.38 10.79 16.27
C SER A 721 38.54 11.56 17.59
N ASN A 722 39.75 11.91 17.97
CA ASN A 722 40.05 12.70 19.18
C ASN A 722 39.49 12.04 20.46
N ASN A 723 39.96 10.81 20.71
CA ASN A 723 39.61 9.98 21.86
C ASN A 723 40.86 9.24 22.38
N PHE A 724 40.67 8.30 23.31
CA PHE A 724 41.75 7.54 23.97
C PHE A 724 41.77 6.06 23.55
N ILE A 725 41.34 5.76 22.32
CA ILE A 725 41.15 4.38 21.85
C ILE A 725 42.50 3.76 21.49
N LYS A 726 42.72 2.53 21.96
CA LYS A 726 43.91 1.72 21.65
C LYS A 726 43.58 0.49 20.80
N GLU A 727 42.41 -0.09 21.04
CA GLU A 727 42.01 -1.40 20.49
C GLU A 727 40.85 -1.28 19.51
N LEU A 728 41.03 -1.83 18.30
CA LEU A 728 40.03 -1.82 17.22
C LEU A 728 39.22 -3.12 17.11
N THR A 729 39.54 -4.14 17.91
CA THR A 729 38.89 -5.46 17.88
C THR A 729 37.35 -5.42 17.86
N PRO A 730 36.67 -4.54 18.62
CA PRO A 730 35.21 -4.42 18.54
C PRO A 730 34.67 -4.02 17.17
N LEU A 731 35.42 -3.22 16.39
CA LEU A 731 35.02 -2.78 15.05
C LEU A 731 35.12 -3.94 14.05
N LYS A 732 36.05 -4.88 14.25
CA LYS A 732 36.21 -6.05 13.38
C LYS A 732 34.90 -6.82 13.21
N LYS A 733 34.19 -7.03 14.32
CA LYS A 733 32.90 -7.74 14.31
C LYS A 733 31.80 -7.04 13.51
N ILE A 734 31.84 -5.70 13.44
CA ILE A 734 30.90 -4.92 12.64
C ILE A 734 31.12 -5.17 11.15
N VAL A 735 32.39 -5.24 10.73
CA VAL A 735 32.80 -5.46 9.35
C VAL A 735 32.60 -6.91 8.91
N ASP A 736 33.07 -7.88 9.69
CA ASP A 736 32.93 -9.32 9.41
C ASP A 736 31.46 -9.76 9.23
N GLY A 737 30.52 -9.07 9.88
CA GLY A 737 29.09 -9.35 9.79
C GLY A 737 28.38 -8.88 8.51
N LYS A 738 29.06 -8.14 7.62
CA LYS A 738 28.43 -7.52 6.43
C LYS A 738 28.99 -8.08 5.10
N LYS A 739 28.10 -8.28 4.11
CA LYS A 739 28.44 -8.72 2.75
C LYS A 739 28.69 -7.59 1.73
N SER A 740 28.50 -6.31 2.10
CA SER A 740 28.57 -5.18 1.14
C SER A 740 29.16 -3.92 1.79
N SER A 741 30.00 -3.23 1.01
CA SER A 741 31.11 -2.37 1.38
C SER A 741 30.84 -0.88 1.15
N ASN A 742 30.24 -0.20 2.13
CA ASN A 742 30.10 1.26 2.21
C ASN A 742 30.13 1.70 3.69
N ILE A 743 31.20 1.35 4.41
CA ILE A 743 31.40 1.75 5.81
C ILE A 743 32.51 2.80 5.86
N THR A 744 32.29 3.92 6.54
CA THR A 744 33.28 4.96 6.80
C THR A 744 33.63 4.98 8.29
N ILE A 745 34.92 4.90 8.61
CA ILE A 745 35.44 4.96 9.97
C ILE A 745 36.51 6.06 10.06
N SER A 746 36.30 7.06 10.93
CA SER A 746 37.27 8.13 11.19
C SER A 746 37.98 7.89 12.52
N LEU A 747 39.32 7.77 12.46
CA LEU A 747 40.17 7.32 13.56
C LEU A 747 41.18 8.37 14.06
N TYR A 748 41.18 9.57 13.49
CA TYR A 748 42.18 10.61 13.77
C TYR A 748 42.40 10.82 15.27
N ASN A 749 43.65 11.05 15.68
CA ASN A 749 44.01 11.47 17.04
C ASN A 749 43.46 10.50 18.12
N ASN A 750 43.84 9.23 17.99
CA ASN A 750 43.67 8.17 19.00
C ASN A 750 45.03 7.54 19.32
N TYR A 751 45.07 6.60 20.27
CA TYR A 751 46.30 5.91 20.72
C TYR A 751 46.43 4.52 20.08
N ILE A 752 46.12 4.44 18.78
CA ILE A 752 46.14 3.18 18.02
C ILE A 752 47.57 2.92 17.52
N ASP A 753 48.07 1.71 17.73
CA ASP A 753 49.38 1.30 17.24
C ASP A 753 49.29 0.76 15.81
N PHE A 754 49.68 1.58 14.83
CA PHE A 754 49.69 1.23 13.41
C PHE A 754 50.96 0.51 12.95
N THR A 755 51.88 0.16 13.86
CA THR A 755 53.08 -0.59 13.47
C THR A 755 52.69 -1.92 12.81
N ALA A 756 53.39 -2.28 11.74
CA ALA A 756 53.06 -3.47 10.97
C ALA A 756 53.09 -4.72 11.87
N ARG A 757 52.10 -5.62 11.71
CA ARG A 757 51.92 -6.86 12.49
C ARG A 757 51.37 -6.66 13.91
N THR A 758 50.87 -5.47 14.25
CA THR A 758 49.99 -5.32 15.41
C THR A 758 48.58 -5.76 15.07
N ILE A 759 47.80 -6.12 16.11
CA ILE A 759 46.38 -6.45 15.97
C ILE A 759 45.60 -5.33 15.25
N ALA A 760 45.91 -4.06 15.55
CA ALA A 760 45.26 -2.92 14.91
C ALA A 760 45.64 -2.80 13.42
N SER A 761 46.91 -2.99 13.07
CA SER A 761 47.35 -2.99 11.66
C SER A 761 46.69 -4.12 10.85
N GLU A 762 46.59 -5.33 11.41
CA GLU A 762 45.93 -6.47 10.77
C GLU A 762 44.42 -6.22 10.58
N ILE A 763 43.74 -5.62 11.56
CA ILE A 763 42.31 -5.28 11.44
C ILE A 763 42.09 -4.25 10.32
N LEU A 764 42.95 -3.24 10.23
CA LEU A 764 42.82 -2.18 9.22
C LEU A 764 43.12 -2.68 7.79
N GLU A 765 44.07 -3.60 7.63
CA GLU A 765 44.30 -4.27 6.34
C GLU A 765 43.05 -5.06 5.90
N ASN A 766 42.46 -5.85 6.81
CA ASN A 766 41.21 -6.55 6.53
C ASN A 766 40.04 -5.61 6.18
N PHE A 767 39.99 -4.42 6.77
CA PHE A 767 38.97 -3.41 6.48
C PHE A 767 39.08 -2.89 5.04
N ILE A 768 40.30 -2.63 4.58
CA ILE A 768 40.56 -2.19 3.21
C ILE A 768 40.13 -3.27 2.21
N ASP A 769 40.52 -4.52 2.45
CA ASP A 769 40.11 -5.66 1.61
C ASP A 769 38.59 -5.85 1.56
N SER A 770 37.90 -5.43 2.62
CA SER A 770 36.43 -5.47 2.73
C SER A 770 35.75 -4.19 2.20
N GLY A 771 36.49 -3.27 1.57
CA GLY A 771 35.97 -2.02 1.01
C GLY A 771 35.44 -1.03 2.07
N VAL A 772 36.02 -1.04 3.27
CA VAL A 772 35.74 -0.07 4.33
C VAL A 772 36.66 1.13 4.17
N PHE A 773 36.09 2.34 4.16
CA PHE A 773 36.83 3.59 4.04
C PHE A 773 37.30 4.07 5.43
N CYS A 774 38.59 3.91 5.71
CA CYS A 774 39.19 4.31 6.98
C CYS A 774 39.95 5.63 6.82
N LEU A 775 39.47 6.68 7.48
CA LEU A 775 40.10 7.99 7.52
C LEU A 775 41.03 8.10 8.74
N GLY A 776 42.22 8.68 8.53
CA GLY A 776 43.23 8.91 9.58
C GLY A 776 44.38 7.89 9.64
N ARG A 777 44.40 6.88 8.75
CA ARG A 777 45.51 5.90 8.63
C ARG A 777 46.79 6.50 8.03
N GLU A 778 46.64 7.40 7.06
CA GLU A 778 47.74 7.91 6.23
C GLU A 778 48.50 9.10 6.84
N GLN A 779 47.93 9.73 7.87
CA GLN A 779 48.50 10.91 8.54
C GLN A 779 49.15 10.59 9.89
N GLN A 780 49.39 9.31 10.20
CA GLN A 780 50.01 8.88 11.46
C GLN A 780 51.24 8.00 11.21
N TYR A 781 52.19 8.52 10.43
CA TYR A 781 53.56 7.98 10.43
C TYR A 781 54.30 8.51 11.64
N SER A 782 54.95 7.59 12.36
CA SER A 782 55.42 7.68 13.75
C SER A 782 54.30 7.45 14.75
N ALA A 783 54.58 6.67 15.80
CA ALA A 783 53.74 6.58 16.97
C ALA A 783 53.45 8.02 17.44
N LEU A 784 52.30 8.56 17.05
CA LEU A 784 51.93 9.93 17.34
C LEU A 784 51.48 9.95 18.80
N GLN A 785 52.49 10.04 19.66
CA GLN A 785 52.40 10.75 20.93
C GLN A 785 51.93 12.17 20.64
N ALA A 786 50.62 12.36 20.46
CA ALA A 786 50.02 13.68 20.63
C ALA A 786 50.03 13.98 22.13
N GLY A 787 51.17 14.52 22.56
CA GLY A 787 51.49 14.85 23.95
C GLY A 787 51.77 13.64 24.82
N ALA A 788 52.80 12.84 24.60
CA ALA A 788 53.27 12.00 25.70
C ALA A 788 54.79 11.92 25.64
N ILE A 789 55.48 12.50 26.61
CA ILE A 789 56.93 12.39 26.69
C ILE A 789 57.25 11.06 27.37
N ASN A 790 57.28 9.95 26.62
CA ASN A 790 57.29 8.60 27.24
C ASN A 790 58.65 8.06 27.68
N GLU A 791 59.78 8.75 27.48
CA GLU A 791 61.06 8.22 27.95
C GLU A 791 61.94 9.29 28.59
N LYS A 792 62.20 9.11 29.89
CA LYS A 792 63.28 9.78 30.61
C LYS A 792 64.61 9.22 30.14
N ASN A 793 65.12 9.67 29.00
CA ASN A 793 66.54 9.51 28.68
C ASN A 793 67.16 10.87 28.31
N SER A 794 68.18 11.20 29.11
CA SER A 794 69.20 12.25 29.01
C SER A 794 69.15 13.20 27.80
N ALA A 795 68.93 14.48 28.12
CA ALA A 795 69.41 15.67 27.38
C ALA A 795 69.34 15.57 25.85
N SER A 796 68.18 15.83 25.24
CA SER A 796 68.07 16.05 23.80
C SER A 796 66.81 16.84 23.45
N TYR A 797 66.95 17.76 22.51
CA TYR A 797 65.89 18.52 21.82
C TYR A 797 64.73 17.60 21.38
N TYR A 798 63.48 17.93 21.72
CA TYR A 798 62.30 17.22 21.22
C TYR A 798 61.67 18.03 20.08
N ASP A 799 61.94 17.63 18.84
CA ASP A 799 61.46 18.33 17.64
C ASP A 799 60.07 17.79 17.21
N TYR A 800 59.10 17.83 18.12
CA TYR A 800 57.70 17.53 17.84
C TYR A 800 56.96 18.84 17.53
N LYS A 801 56.24 18.90 16.39
CA LYS A 801 55.40 20.05 16.03
C LYS A 801 54.06 19.97 16.76
N PHE A 802 53.82 20.89 17.69
CA PHE A 802 52.54 21.10 18.37
C PHE A 802 51.74 22.18 17.64
N MET A 803 50.41 22.07 17.60
CA MET A 803 49.55 23.12 17.08
C MET A 803 49.20 24.13 18.18
N VAL A 804 49.02 25.40 17.81
CA VAL A 804 48.56 26.43 18.75
C VAL A 804 47.20 25.99 19.36
N GLY A 805 47.10 25.94 20.69
CA GLY A 805 45.92 25.49 21.43
C GLY A 805 45.89 24.01 21.84
N GLU A 806 46.86 23.19 21.40
CA GLU A 806 46.93 21.79 21.84
C GLU A 806 47.40 21.65 23.30
N SER A 807 46.89 20.62 23.98
CA SER A 807 47.33 20.29 25.33
C SER A 807 48.64 19.49 25.28
N ILE A 808 49.61 19.90 26.09
CA ILE A 808 50.85 19.17 26.31
C ILE A 808 50.54 18.07 27.33
N VAL A 809 50.80 16.83 26.96
CA VAL A 809 50.49 15.69 27.80
C VAL A 809 51.81 14.93 28.11
N ILE A 810 51.96 14.45 29.36
CA ILE A 810 53.18 13.80 29.88
C ILE A 810 52.75 12.56 30.66
N GLU A 811 53.20 11.39 30.24
CA GLU A 811 52.87 10.13 30.89
C GLU A 811 53.99 9.71 31.86
N TYR A 812 53.59 9.30 33.07
CA TYR A 812 54.48 8.75 34.09
C TYR A 812 54.30 7.22 34.15
N SER A 813 55.32 6.51 34.60
CA SER A 813 55.30 5.03 34.72
C SER A 813 54.35 4.51 35.81
N GLN A 814 53.71 5.40 36.57
CA GLN A 814 52.82 5.09 37.68
C GLN A 814 51.74 6.18 37.83
N PRO A 815 50.57 5.87 38.42
CA PRO A 815 49.53 6.87 38.68
C PRO A 815 50.02 8.05 39.53
N ILE A 816 49.66 9.26 39.09
CA ILE A 816 50.09 10.53 39.66
C ILE A 816 48.92 11.38 40.19
N SER A 817 49.29 12.41 40.95
CA SER A 817 48.45 13.50 41.43
C SER A 817 49.27 14.79 41.49
N LEU A 818 48.59 15.94 41.43
CA LEU A 818 49.23 17.26 41.55
C LEU A 818 49.48 17.59 43.04
N ALA A 819 50.66 18.11 43.37
CA ALA A 819 50.89 18.70 44.69
C ALA A 819 50.05 19.98 44.86
N ASN A 820 49.71 20.34 46.11
CA ASN A 820 48.89 21.53 46.40
C ASN A 820 49.52 22.86 45.89
N ASN A 821 50.84 22.88 45.69
CA ASN A 821 51.58 24.01 45.12
C ASN A 821 52.03 23.78 43.66
N ALA A 822 51.48 22.78 42.95
CA ALA A 822 51.90 22.43 41.59
C ALA A 822 51.81 23.61 40.60
N MET A 823 50.79 24.46 40.70
CA MET A 823 50.63 25.67 39.88
C MET A 823 51.75 26.71 40.07
N ARG A 824 52.53 26.64 41.17
CA ARG A 824 53.71 27.49 41.39
C ARG A 824 55.01 26.83 40.95
N LEU A 825 55.02 25.50 40.85
CA LEU A 825 56.19 24.70 40.54
C LEU A 825 56.26 24.33 39.06
N ILE A 826 55.14 24.37 38.34
CA ILE A 826 55.08 24.13 36.90
C ILE A 826 54.95 25.49 36.21
N SER A 827 55.71 25.72 35.15
CA SER A 827 55.61 26.93 34.33
C SER A 827 55.77 26.63 32.85
N LEU A 828 54.95 27.24 32.01
CA LEU A 828 55.08 27.24 30.55
C LEU A 828 55.42 28.65 30.08
N LYS A 829 56.41 28.79 29.19
CA LYS A 829 56.87 30.10 28.69
C LYS A 829 57.13 30.06 27.18
N ASN A 830 56.88 31.15 26.48
CA ASN A 830 57.45 31.41 25.15
C ASN A 830 58.63 32.38 25.32
N GLY A 831 59.85 31.89 25.16
CA GLY A 831 61.05 32.63 25.55
C GLY A 831 61.02 33.01 27.04
N SER A 832 61.03 34.30 27.34
CA SER A 832 60.92 34.85 28.70
C SER A 832 59.47 35.13 29.16
N THR A 833 58.49 35.04 28.25
CA THR A 833 57.09 35.41 28.51
C THR A 833 56.30 34.21 29.05
N PRO A 834 55.66 34.31 30.24
CA PRO A 834 54.80 33.26 30.77
C PRO A 834 53.54 33.04 29.93
N ILE A 835 53.11 31.79 29.79
CA ILE A 835 51.85 31.40 29.18
C ILE A 835 50.95 30.85 30.28
N ASP A 836 49.73 31.41 30.39
CA ASP A 836 48.72 30.88 31.30
C ASP A 836 48.31 29.48 30.86
N MET A 837 48.16 28.58 31.84
CA MET A 837 47.90 27.18 31.59
C MET A 837 46.97 26.60 32.66
N SER A 838 46.22 25.57 32.29
CA SER A 838 45.57 24.70 33.26
C SER A 838 46.34 23.39 33.38
N LEU A 839 46.31 22.81 34.59
CA LEU A 839 46.97 21.55 34.92
C LEU A 839 45.94 20.53 35.36
N ARG A 840 46.06 19.31 34.84
CA ARG A 840 45.22 18.18 35.25
C ARG A 840 46.05 16.91 35.31
N ALA A 841 45.97 16.19 36.41
CA ALA A 841 46.46 14.81 36.49
C ALA A 841 45.29 13.84 36.29
N VAL A 842 45.42 12.88 35.38
CA VAL A 842 44.45 11.80 35.13
C VAL A 842 45.22 10.48 35.09
N ASP A 843 44.95 9.60 36.06
CA ASP A 843 45.69 8.36 36.25
C ASP A 843 47.21 8.58 36.29
N ASN A 844 47.97 8.08 35.32
CA ASN A 844 49.43 8.26 35.24
C ASN A 844 49.86 9.43 34.36
N THR A 845 48.91 10.27 33.93
CA THR A 845 49.14 11.29 32.92
C THR A 845 48.96 12.70 33.48
N LEU A 846 49.92 13.58 33.21
CA LEU A 846 49.83 15.01 33.44
C LEU A 846 49.43 15.70 32.13
N ILE A 847 48.41 16.56 32.19
CA ILE A 847 47.87 17.33 31.07
C ILE A 847 48.08 18.81 31.41
N ILE A 848 48.69 19.54 30.49
CA ILE A 848 48.99 20.97 30.59
C ILE A 848 48.35 21.63 29.37
N THR A 849 47.28 22.38 29.58
CA THR A 849 46.54 23.03 28.50
C THR A 849 46.82 24.53 28.52
N PRO A 850 47.49 25.09 27.50
CA PRO A 850 47.64 26.54 27.37
C PRO A 850 46.27 27.21 27.27
N LEU A 851 46.07 28.29 28.03
CA LEU A 851 44.77 28.98 28.13
C LEU A 851 44.65 30.18 27.18
N ASN A 852 45.74 30.54 26.50
CA ASN A 852 45.77 31.55 25.45
C ASN A 852 46.55 31.03 24.23
N SER A 853 46.47 31.71 23.10
CA SER A 853 47.09 31.30 21.83
C SER A 853 48.19 32.27 21.35
N ASN A 854 48.65 33.17 22.23
CA ASN A 854 49.62 34.24 21.92
C ASN A 854 51.08 33.75 21.80
N TYR A 855 51.30 32.56 21.25
CA TYR A 855 52.62 31.94 21.04
C TYR A 855 52.77 31.32 19.65
N LYS A 856 52.16 31.97 18.66
CA LYS A 856 52.17 31.63 17.23
C LYS A 856 53.60 31.43 16.72
N SER A 857 53.90 30.25 16.14
CA SER A 857 55.23 29.86 15.63
C SER A 857 56.38 30.07 16.63
N ALA A 858 56.34 29.40 17.78
CA ALA A 858 57.27 29.63 18.88
C ALA A 858 57.87 28.35 19.49
N TYR A 859 59.00 28.51 20.19
CA TYR A 859 59.55 27.49 21.09
C TYR A 859 59.02 27.72 22.50
N LEU A 860 58.21 26.79 23.00
CA LEU A 860 57.76 26.81 24.38
C LEU A 860 58.75 26.09 25.30
N TYR A 861 58.94 26.65 26.49
CA TYR A 861 59.77 26.16 27.57
C TYR A 861 58.86 25.74 28.72
N LEU A 862 58.68 24.43 28.90
CA LEU A 862 57.95 23.87 30.03
C LEU A 862 58.94 23.46 31.12
N THR A 863 58.70 23.92 32.34
CA THR A 863 59.44 23.50 33.54
C THR A 863 58.48 22.83 34.51
N ILE A 864 58.83 21.64 35.00
CA ILE A 864 58.14 20.94 36.09
C ILE A 864 59.09 20.87 37.29
N GLY A 865 58.80 21.65 38.33
CA GLY A 865 59.63 21.73 39.51
C GLY A 865 59.65 20.45 40.34
N LYS A 866 60.76 20.21 41.03
CA LYS A 866 60.90 19.14 42.03
C LYS A 866 59.73 19.19 43.02
N GLY A 867 59.03 18.08 43.20
CA GLY A 867 57.88 17.98 44.11
C GLY A 867 56.53 18.39 43.52
N ALA A 868 56.45 18.85 42.27
CA ALA A 868 55.19 19.24 41.64
C ALA A 868 54.20 18.08 41.45
N ILE A 869 54.73 16.86 41.22
CA ILE A 869 53.94 15.66 40.95
C ILE A 869 54.20 14.61 42.04
N LYS A 870 53.13 13.99 42.53
CA LYS A 870 53.16 12.95 43.57
C LYS A 870 52.49 11.67 43.10
N SER A 871 52.88 10.53 43.65
CA SER A 871 52.19 9.27 43.42
C SER A 871 50.86 9.25 44.19
N LYS A 872 49.98 8.28 43.91
CA LYS A 872 48.78 8.05 44.74
C LYS A 872 49.11 7.69 46.21
N SER A 873 50.32 7.20 46.51
CA SER A 873 50.82 6.99 47.87
C SER A 873 51.51 8.23 48.48
N ASN A 874 51.38 9.40 47.82
CA ASN A 874 51.87 10.71 48.27
C ASN A 874 53.40 10.84 48.32
N SER A 875 54.15 9.91 47.69
CA SER A 875 55.60 10.02 47.51
C SER A 875 55.93 10.93 46.32
N THR A 876 57.00 11.71 46.42
CA THR A 876 57.44 12.61 45.34
C THR A 876 57.81 11.83 44.08
N VAL A 877 57.21 12.17 42.94
CA VAL A 877 57.49 11.55 41.64
C VAL A 877 58.54 12.37 40.87
N THR A 878 58.51 13.70 40.98
CA THR A 878 59.54 14.59 40.39
C THR A 878 60.65 14.89 41.39
N ASN A 879 61.71 14.08 41.40
CA ASN A 879 62.82 14.20 42.35
C ASN A 879 63.87 15.28 41.99
N SER A 880 63.78 15.82 40.78
CA SER A 880 64.55 16.95 40.24
C SER A 880 63.64 17.82 39.37
N ASN A 881 64.10 19.00 38.95
CA ASN A 881 63.38 19.79 37.95
C ASN A 881 63.44 19.08 36.58
N GLU A 882 62.31 19.04 35.88
CA GLU A 882 62.19 18.51 34.52
C GLU A 882 61.99 19.69 33.56
N PHE A 883 62.68 19.67 32.42
CA PHE A 883 62.66 20.76 31.44
C PHE A 883 62.36 20.20 30.05
N TYR A 884 61.44 20.86 29.34
CA TYR A 884 61.03 20.46 28.00
C TYR A 884 61.01 21.67 27.07
N TYR A 885 61.49 21.45 25.84
CA TYR A 885 61.51 22.43 24.74
C TYR A 885 60.55 21.93 23.67
N ILE A 886 59.59 22.75 23.28
CA ILE A 886 58.44 22.34 22.47
C ILE A 886 58.29 23.29 21.27
N ASN A 887 58.26 22.75 20.05
CA ASN A 887 58.14 23.54 18.82
C ASN A 887 56.66 23.66 18.40
N VAL A 888 56.13 24.87 18.22
CA VAL A 888 54.70 25.10 17.89
C VAL A 888 54.55 25.67 16.48
N ALA A 889 53.65 25.12 15.66
CA ALA A 889 53.33 25.60 14.32
C ALA A 889 51.93 26.26 14.24
N GLU A 890 51.76 27.21 13.32
CA GLU A 890 50.51 27.97 13.11
C GLU A 890 49.76 27.43 11.87
N GLU A 891 48.43 27.26 11.96
CA GLU A 891 47.57 26.97 10.81
C GLU A 891 46.99 28.27 10.22
N ARG A 892 47.16 28.51 8.91
CA ARG A 892 46.73 29.73 8.21
C ARG A 892 45.35 29.53 7.55
N TYR A 893 44.31 30.12 8.12
CA TYR A 893 43.07 30.42 7.39
C TYR A 893 42.43 31.73 7.91
N GLY A 894 42.19 32.70 7.03
CA GLY A 894 41.19 33.77 7.27
C GLY A 894 41.67 35.22 7.43
N ASP A 895 42.97 35.51 7.35
CA ASP A 895 43.54 36.86 7.37
C ASP A 895 44.12 37.16 5.98
N ILE A 896 43.53 38.13 5.26
CA ILE A 896 43.78 38.35 3.82
C ILE A 896 44.82 39.45 3.59
N ASP A 897 44.91 40.46 4.47
CA ASP A 897 45.91 41.51 4.35
C ASP A 897 47.20 41.22 5.13
N GLY A 898 47.18 40.16 5.96
CA GLY A 898 48.37 39.57 6.55
C GLY A 898 48.93 40.35 7.72
N ASP A 899 48.11 41.19 8.36
CA ASP A 899 48.50 41.98 9.52
C ASP A 899 48.41 41.21 10.86
N GLY A 900 47.90 39.97 10.83
CA GLY A 900 47.77 39.07 11.96
C GLY A 900 46.52 39.30 12.80
N LYS A 901 45.55 40.10 12.34
CA LYS A 901 44.27 40.37 13.00
C LYS A 901 43.12 40.21 11.99
N VAL A 902 41.98 39.71 12.46
CA VAL A 902 40.74 39.75 11.68
C VAL A 902 39.93 40.95 12.17
N ASN A 903 39.88 42.00 11.35
CA ASN A 903 39.22 43.26 11.64
C ASN A 903 38.00 43.49 10.73
N ALA A 904 37.27 44.60 10.93
CA ALA A 904 36.03 44.86 10.19
C ALA A 904 36.26 45.05 8.67
N LEU A 905 37.47 45.42 8.23
CA LEU A 905 37.85 45.51 6.82
C LEU A 905 38.15 44.12 6.22
N ASP A 906 38.70 43.18 6.98
CA ASP A 906 38.88 41.78 6.54
C ASP A 906 37.53 41.09 6.33
N LEU A 907 36.61 41.30 7.28
CA LEU A 907 35.24 40.81 7.19
C LEU A 907 34.45 41.49 6.05
N ALA A 908 34.64 42.78 5.79
CA ALA A 908 34.02 43.49 4.67
C ALA A 908 34.58 43.07 3.30
N SER A 909 35.88 42.75 3.23
CA SER A 909 36.54 42.25 2.02
C SER A 909 36.07 40.83 1.65
N ILE A 910 35.84 39.98 2.66
CA ILE A 910 35.19 38.67 2.47
C ILE A 910 33.72 38.85 2.03
N ALA A 911 32.97 39.79 2.64
CA ALA A 911 31.57 40.03 2.29
C ALA A 911 31.37 40.62 0.87
N SER A 912 32.26 41.53 0.43
CA SER A 912 32.22 42.14 -0.90
C SER A 912 32.47 41.13 -2.05
N SER A 913 33.09 39.99 -1.75
CA SER A 913 33.28 38.89 -2.70
C SER A 913 32.01 38.04 -2.94
N TYR A 914 30.94 38.24 -2.16
CA TYR A 914 29.68 37.49 -2.25
C TYR A 914 28.45 38.30 -2.70
N ASN A 915 28.37 39.62 -2.48
CA ASN A 915 27.54 40.61 -3.20
C ASN A 915 27.60 41.98 -2.50
N SER A 916 27.52 43.08 -3.27
CA SER A 916 27.62 44.47 -2.82
C SER A 916 26.42 44.93 -1.98
N LEU A 917 26.63 45.33 -0.71
CA LEU A 917 25.91 46.37 0.07
C LEU A 917 26.03 46.15 1.60
N VAL A 918 27.09 46.60 2.28
CA VAL A 918 26.99 47.09 3.69
C VAL A 918 28.14 48.06 3.97
N ASP A 919 27.83 49.27 4.43
CA ASP A 919 28.76 50.28 4.95
C ASP A 919 28.56 50.35 6.48
N THR A 920 29.63 50.33 7.28
CA THR A 920 29.50 50.37 8.76
C THR A 920 30.43 51.39 9.41
N ASP A 921 29.83 52.22 10.26
CA ASP A 921 30.40 53.39 10.95
C ASP A 921 30.82 53.08 12.41
N SER A 922 31.80 53.86 12.89
CA SER A 922 32.67 53.84 14.08
C SER A 922 32.04 53.78 15.51
N ARG A 923 30.82 53.25 15.68
CA ARG A 923 30.01 53.42 16.93
C ARG A 923 30.06 52.28 17.97
N TRP A 924 31.03 51.37 17.92
CA TRP A 924 31.14 50.23 18.87
C TRP A 924 32.23 50.46 19.93
N SER A 925 31.96 50.19 21.22
CA SER A 925 32.97 50.27 22.30
C SER A 925 32.77 49.22 23.42
N LEU A 926 33.88 48.81 24.05
CA LEU A 926 33.99 47.80 25.10
C LEU A 926 33.88 48.44 26.50
N LYS A 927 33.07 47.92 27.44
CA LYS A 927 32.99 48.48 28.82
C LYS A 927 33.18 47.52 29.99
N LYS A 928 32.85 46.22 29.90
CA LYS A 928 33.16 45.18 30.92
C LYS A 928 32.69 43.82 30.45
N ASP A 929 33.37 42.75 30.88
CA ASP A 929 32.88 41.35 30.85
C ASP A 929 31.54 41.25 31.61
N LEU A 930 30.47 40.91 30.88
CA LEU A 930 29.08 40.89 31.37
C LEU A 930 28.65 39.50 31.88
N ASN A 931 29.27 38.43 31.40
CA ASN A 931 28.92 37.04 31.74
C ASN A 931 29.80 36.47 32.89
N ARG A 932 30.82 37.22 33.35
CA ARG A 932 31.73 36.91 34.47
C ARG A 932 32.47 35.58 34.32
N ASP A 933 32.71 35.14 33.10
CA ASP A 933 33.52 33.97 32.82
C ASP A 933 35.03 34.29 32.73
N GLY A 934 35.39 35.59 32.78
CA GLY A 934 36.76 36.07 32.74
C GLY A 934 37.36 36.16 31.34
N ILE A 935 36.56 36.02 30.28
CA ILE A 935 36.96 36.12 28.87
C ILE A 935 36.07 37.15 28.18
N ILE A 936 36.64 37.99 27.29
CA ILE A 936 35.87 38.99 26.52
C ILE A 936 35.61 38.45 25.10
N ASP A 937 34.35 38.33 24.69
CA ASP A 937 33.93 37.88 23.36
C ASP A 937 33.02 38.88 22.61
N ILE A 938 32.62 38.56 21.36
CA ILE A 938 31.86 39.48 20.49
C ILE A 938 30.49 39.87 21.08
N TYR A 939 29.96 39.07 22.02
CA TYR A 939 28.70 39.34 22.69
C TYR A 939 28.86 40.29 23.88
N ASP A 940 30.10 40.56 24.33
CA ASP A 940 30.42 41.62 25.30
C ASP A 940 30.44 43.03 24.68
N LEU A 941 30.26 43.14 23.35
CA LEU A 941 30.13 44.42 22.65
C LEU A 941 28.75 45.03 22.86
N SER A 942 28.66 46.09 23.67
CA SER A 942 27.45 46.90 23.80
C SER A 942 27.44 48.08 22.83
N CYS A 943 26.40 48.21 21.99
CA CYS A 943 26.16 49.40 21.19
C CYS A 943 25.55 50.52 22.07
N MET A 944 26.16 51.71 22.08
CA MET A 944 25.55 52.87 22.74
C MET A 944 24.51 53.52 21.81
N GLY A 945 23.22 53.22 22.03
CA GLY A 945 22.12 54.05 21.52
C GLY A 945 21.02 53.27 20.77
N ARG A 946 19.78 53.65 21.09
CA ARG A 946 18.48 53.11 20.65
C ARG A 946 18.42 52.33 19.33
N ALA A 947 17.78 51.15 19.46
CA ALA A 947 16.88 50.47 18.53
C ALA A 947 17.22 50.56 17.03
N VAL A 948 17.83 49.48 16.50
CA VAL A 948 17.69 49.13 15.09
C VAL A 948 17.47 47.62 14.99
N ASN A 949 16.37 47.23 14.35
CA ASN A 949 16.07 45.86 13.96
C ASN A 949 17.16 45.33 13.03
N VAL A 950 17.68 44.14 13.31
CA VAL A 950 18.52 43.39 12.37
C VAL A 950 17.72 42.16 11.94
N LYS A 951 17.55 42.03 10.63
CA LYS A 951 16.82 40.95 9.94
C LYS A 951 17.68 39.70 9.83
#